data_AF-A0A931I4Q7-F1
#
_entry.id   AF-A0A931I4Q7-F1
#
_cell.length_a   1.000
_cell.length_b   1.000
_cell.length_c   1.000
_cell.angle_alpha   90.00
_cell.angle_beta   90.00
_cell.angle_gamma   90.00
#
_symmetry.space_group_name_H-M   'P 1'
#
loop_
_entity.id
_entity.type
_entity.pdbx_description
1 polymer ?
#
loop_
_entity_poly.entity_id
_entity_poly.type
_entity_poly.pdbx_seq_one_letter_code
_entity_poly.pdbx_strand_id
1 'polypeptide(L)'
;MSGEPGGERDDETRPARVDTLIPPRASRSFAAAVTFGRRVVGLDVAPDHTVSDALHANEPEAGGLDAKENAQLRRVRLLGATGSVMMAIGALGLGAQPTLQNPTYGKAIIGLPARVHSSGLAVTMLGTVVVMLAWLLLGRFALGLRSSQGRRLTRSQLDRTLLLWIIPLSVAPPMFSQDVYSYLAQGEIAARGLDPYDVGPVQGLGQDHVLTRSVPNIWQNTPAPYGPLSLWFGKGIAALTGENMLAGVLLHRVLALIGVACVVWALPRLAQRCRVSPVAALWLGAANPLVIFHLVSGVHNEAMMIGLMLVGLELCLAAVSRTGPLRGPTLALFLTGATLLALSAMVKIPSMLALAFVWMALSRRWGGKWRGITASALLLGAVTATVTLAICVGSGLGFGWVGTLGTANAVRSWMSLPTLLGVITGFGGVLLGLGDHTTALLSITRPIAAAAATLLVVRLLIATWSGRLHPVGALGLAFGAVVLLFPVVQPWYLLWGIVPLAAWANRPLFRVPATVASAVVSVLLMPSGSEITPFVLIYAATITILTCLLMILATRKSLPWRLDESGAAAEAAGPFASTKDRPESTGRPDAAAQRPETGSNRSAHLVTDSTATSGFGATEARTTNDLESIEASATTGFGAADPSAASGFRSTDPSATTGFGSPDAGAATALAATESTATDAEPAVPATRSTARGE
;
A
#
# COMPACT_ATOMS: atom_id res chain seq x y z
N MET A 1 -39.72 -83.15 -35.35
CA MET A 1 -40.93 -82.70 -34.64
C MET A 1 -40.96 -81.18 -34.78
N SER A 2 -41.88 -80.54 -35.53
CA SER A 2 -43.35 -80.52 -35.45
C SER A 2 -43.87 -79.80 -34.20
N GLY A 3 -44.71 -78.76 -34.28
CA GLY A 3 -45.29 -78.06 -35.44
C GLY A 3 -46.16 -76.86 -34.99
N GLU A 4 -46.71 -76.07 -35.92
CA GLU A 4 -47.67 -74.98 -35.59
C GLU A 4 -49.06 -75.51 -35.17
N PRO A 5 -49.97 -74.66 -34.65
CA PRO A 5 -50.86 -73.89 -35.56
C PRO A 5 -51.31 -72.47 -35.10
N GLY A 6 -51.31 -71.52 -36.04
CA GLY A 6 -52.52 -70.87 -36.59
C GLY A 6 -53.40 -69.88 -35.78
N GLY A 7 -53.66 -68.71 -36.39
CA GLY A 7 -54.86 -67.86 -36.19
C GLY A 7 -54.69 -66.64 -35.25
N GLU A 8 -55.34 -65.49 -35.47
CA GLU A 8 -55.97 -64.92 -36.68
C GLU A 8 -55.86 -63.36 -36.62
N ARG A 9 -56.63 -62.61 -37.43
CA ARG A 9 -56.50 -61.18 -37.77
C ARG A 9 -57.07 -60.23 -36.70
N ASP A 10 -56.59 -58.98 -36.69
CA ASP A 10 -57.40 -57.80 -37.07
C ASP A 10 -56.55 -56.50 -37.04
N ASP A 11 -57.17 -55.32 -37.20
CA ASP A 11 -56.60 -54.20 -37.98
C ASP A 11 -56.26 -52.90 -37.19
N GLU A 12 -55.58 -51.99 -37.89
CA GLU A 12 -55.59 -50.53 -37.78
C GLU A 12 -54.89 -49.75 -36.63
N THR A 13 -54.56 -48.49 -36.97
CA THR A 13 -54.08 -47.38 -36.11
C THR A 13 -52.71 -47.52 -35.38
N ARG A 14 -51.64 -47.16 -36.10
CA ARG A 14 -50.31 -46.88 -35.52
C ARG A 14 -50.17 -45.38 -35.17
N PRO A 15 -50.18 -44.96 -33.89
CA PRO A 15 -50.00 -43.55 -33.54
C PRO A 15 -48.58 -43.06 -33.90
N ALA A 16 -48.48 -41.81 -34.36
CA ALA A 16 -47.23 -41.25 -34.87
C ALA A 16 -46.17 -41.07 -33.77
N ARG A 17 -44.90 -41.34 -34.10
CA ARG A 17 -43.77 -40.82 -33.32
C ARG A 17 -43.72 -39.30 -33.50
N VAL A 18 -44.01 -38.57 -32.44
CA VAL A 18 -43.57 -37.18 -32.32
C VAL A 18 -42.09 -37.21 -31.94
N ASP A 19 -41.22 -37.33 -32.96
CA ASP A 19 -39.78 -37.17 -32.77
C ASP A 19 -39.50 -35.71 -32.39
N THR A 20 -39.33 -35.45 -31.09
CA THR A 20 -39.04 -34.11 -30.57
C THR A 20 -37.62 -33.68 -30.96
N LEU A 21 -37.51 -33.11 -32.16
CA LEU A 21 -36.28 -32.61 -32.79
C LEU A 21 -35.70 -31.39 -32.07
N ILE A 22 -35.15 -31.60 -30.86
CA ILE A 22 -34.17 -30.69 -30.28
C ILE A 22 -32.82 -31.01 -30.94
N PRO A 23 -32.25 -30.13 -31.78
CA PRO A 23 -31.08 -30.47 -32.58
C PRO A 23 -29.84 -30.65 -31.68
N PRO A 24 -29.09 -31.77 -31.79
CA PRO A 24 -27.97 -32.11 -30.90
C PRO A 24 -26.73 -31.19 -31.04
N ARG A 25 -26.81 -30.13 -31.86
CA ARG A 25 -25.83 -29.05 -31.89
C ARG A 25 -26.06 -28.02 -30.77
N ALA A 26 -27.31 -27.65 -30.47
CA ALA A 26 -27.60 -26.59 -29.50
C ALA A 26 -27.17 -26.96 -28.07
N SER A 27 -27.45 -28.19 -27.64
CA SER A 27 -27.03 -28.73 -26.34
C SER A 27 -25.50 -28.83 -26.22
N ARG A 28 -24.79 -29.19 -27.30
CA ARG A 28 -23.32 -29.20 -27.35
C ARG A 28 -22.74 -27.79 -27.26
N SER A 29 -23.30 -26.82 -27.98
CA SER A 29 -22.88 -25.41 -27.90
C SER A 29 -23.07 -24.84 -26.49
N PHE A 30 -24.21 -25.12 -25.84
CA PHE A 30 -24.46 -24.70 -24.46
C PHE A 30 -23.50 -25.37 -23.47
N ALA A 31 -23.30 -26.69 -23.56
CA ALA A 31 -22.35 -27.40 -22.70
C ALA A 31 -20.89 -26.92 -22.90
N ALA A 32 -20.49 -26.60 -24.14
CA ALA A 32 -19.19 -26.02 -24.45
C ALA A 32 -19.06 -24.60 -23.85
N ALA A 33 -20.09 -23.76 -23.97
CA ALA A 33 -20.12 -22.42 -23.38
C ALA A 33 -20.06 -22.47 -21.84
N VAL A 34 -20.78 -23.40 -21.20
CA VAL A 34 -20.71 -23.62 -19.74
C VAL A 34 -19.31 -24.11 -19.33
N THR A 35 -18.71 -25.05 -20.07
CA THR A 35 -17.35 -25.56 -19.80
C THR A 35 -16.30 -24.46 -19.98
N PHE A 36 -16.41 -23.67 -21.04
CA PHE A 36 -15.56 -22.49 -21.27
C PHE A 36 -15.73 -21.46 -20.15
N GLY A 37 -16.96 -21.12 -19.79
CA GLY A 37 -17.28 -20.25 -18.66
C GLY A 37 -16.69 -20.73 -17.34
N ARG A 38 -16.79 -22.03 -17.03
CA ARG A 38 -16.18 -22.63 -15.83
C ARG A 38 -14.64 -22.56 -15.84
N ARG A 39 -13.99 -22.73 -16.99
CA ARG A 39 -12.53 -22.51 -17.14
C ARG A 39 -12.16 -21.02 -17.00
N VAL A 40 -12.91 -20.13 -17.63
CA VAL A 40 -12.74 -18.66 -17.54
C VAL A 40 -12.93 -18.16 -16.11
N VAL A 41 -13.90 -18.71 -15.37
CA VAL A 41 -14.16 -18.38 -13.95
C VAL A 41 -13.23 -19.16 -12.99
N GLY A 42 -12.44 -20.12 -13.50
CA GLY A 42 -11.40 -20.83 -12.75
C GLY A 42 -11.91 -21.95 -11.84
N LEU A 43 -13.10 -22.48 -12.13
CA LEU A 43 -13.66 -23.69 -11.49
C LEU A 43 -12.97 -24.97 -12.00
N ASP A 44 -12.77 -25.05 -13.32
CA ASP A 44 -12.15 -26.21 -13.99
C ASP A 44 -10.68 -25.88 -14.33
N VAL A 45 -9.79 -26.04 -13.35
CA VAL A 45 -8.35 -25.83 -13.49
C VAL A 45 -7.62 -27.11 -13.13
N ALA A 46 -6.67 -27.53 -13.98
CA ALA A 46 -5.85 -28.72 -13.73
C ALA A 46 -5.01 -28.57 -12.43
N PRO A 47 -4.71 -29.66 -11.70
CA PRO A 47 -3.93 -29.60 -10.46
C PRO A 47 -2.49 -29.09 -10.65
N ASP A 48 -1.94 -29.26 -11.85
CA ASP A 48 -0.52 -29.57 -12.03
C ASP A 48 0.39 -28.33 -11.96
N HIS A 49 -0.16 -27.12 -12.18
CA HIS A 49 0.56 -25.85 -12.15
C HIS A 49 -0.30 -24.76 -11.48
N THR A 50 -0.27 -24.67 -10.15
CA THR A 50 -0.98 -23.60 -9.44
C THR A 50 -0.11 -22.35 -9.25
N VAL A 51 -0.76 -21.19 -9.17
CA VAL A 51 -0.11 -19.92 -8.81
C VAL A 51 0.52 -19.98 -7.41
N SER A 52 0.12 -20.92 -6.56
CA SER A 52 0.76 -21.16 -5.26
C SER A 52 2.18 -21.68 -5.44
N ASP A 53 2.41 -22.67 -6.29
CA ASP A 53 3.71 -23.37 -6.38
C ASP A 53 4.83 -22.45 -6.90
N ALA A 54 4.46 -21.54 -7.80
CA ALA A 54 5.34 -20.54 -8.41
C ALA A 54 5.67 -19.33 -7.50
N LEU A 55 4.80 -19.01 -6.53
CA LEU A 55 4.94 -17.82 -5.67
C LEU A 55 5.24 -18.13 -4.20
N HIS A 56 4.90 -19.33 -3.74
CA HIS A 56 4.94 -19.76 -2.35
C HIS A 56 5.76 -21.06 -2.15
N ALA A 57 6.21 -21.25 -0.91
CA ALA A 57 6.79 -22.46 -0.32
C ALA A 57 6.76 -22.32 1.21
N ASN A 58 6.80 -23.43 1.95
CA ASN A 58 7.04 -23.37 3.39
C ASN A 58 8.50 -22.93 3.64
N GLU A 59 8.74 -21.89 4.43
CA GLU A 59 10.10 -21.55 4.90
C GLU A 59 10.41 -22.27 6.21
N PRO A 60 11.58 -22.93 6.34
CA PRO A 60 12.01 -23.50 7.62
C PRO A 60 12.34 -22.40 8.62
N GLU A 61 12.31 -22.76 9.91
CA GLU A 61 12.89 -21.93 10.96
C GLU A 61 14.41 -21.77 10.74
N ALA A 62 14.94 -20.63 11.19
CA ALA A 62 16.33 -20.24 10.97
C ALA A 62 16.97 -19.81 12.29
N GLY A 63 18.22 -20.21 12.50
CA GLY A 63 19.01 -19.76 13.63
C GLY A 63 19.24 -18.24 13.61
N GLY A 64 19.49 -17.67 14.79
CA GLY A 64 19.90 -16.27 14.90
C GLY A 64 21.27 -15.99 14.28
N LEU A 65 21.52 -14.73 13.95
CA LEU A 65 22.80 -14.25 13.43
C LEU A 65 23.97 -14.44 14.42
N ASP A 66 25.17 -14.72 13.89
CA ASP A 66 26.40 -14.78 14.69
C ASP A 66 27.02 -13.40 15.01
N ALA A 67 28.12 -13.37 15.77
CA ALA A 67 28.78 -12.13 16.17
C ALA A 67 29.26 -11.25 14.98
N LYS A 68 29.73 -11.84 13.88
CA LYS A 68 30.19 -11.14 12.67
C LYS A 68 28.99 -10.57 11.91
N GLU A 69 27.94 -11.37 11.75
CA GLU A 69 26.68 -10.95 11.13
C GLU A 69 25.99 -9.84 11.94
N ASN A 70 25.97 -9.94 13.27
CA ASN A 70 25.44 -8.92 14.18
C ASN A 70 26.23 -7.61 14.11
N ALA A 71 27.57 -7.66 14.01
CA ALA A 71 28.40 -6.47 13.84
C ALA A 71 28.15 -5.78 12.48
N GLN A 72 27.95 -6.56 11.41
CA GLN A 72 27.54 -6.02 10.10
C GLN A 72 26.12 -5.43 10.13
N LEU A 73 25.16 -6.11 10.77
CA LEU A 73 23.79 -5.60 10.94
C LEU A 73 23.76 -4.28 11.72
N ARG A 74 24.62 -4.10 12.74
CA ARG A 74 24.77 -2.81 13.45
C ARG A 74 25.18 -1.69 12.49
N ARG A 75 26.10 -1.95 11.54
CA ARG A 75 26.51 -0.97 10.52
C ARG A 75 25.38 -0.64 9.54
N VAL A 76 24.63 -1.65 9.09
CA VAL A 76 23.45 -1.46 8.21
C VAL A 76 22.35 -0.65 8.92
N ARG A 77 22.08 -0.95 10.19
CA ARG A 77 21.14 -0.18 11.02
C ARG A 77 21.56 1.29 11.13
N LEU A 78 22.84 1.55 11.43
CA LEU A 78 23.37 2.91 11.53
C LEU A 78 23.34 3.64 10.18
N LEU A 79 23.64 2.96 9.07
CA LEU A 79 23.58 3.55 7.73
C LEU A 79 22.18 4.13 7.44
N GLY A 80 21.13 3.31 7.60
CA GLY A 80 19.76 3.79 7.40
C GLY A 80 19.33 4.86 8.40
N ALA A 81 19.85 4.83 9.64
CA ALA A 81 19.59 5.90 10.61
C ALA A 81 20.20 7.24 10.18
N THR A 82 21.44 7.23 9.67
CA THR A 82 22.07 8.41 9.07
C THR A 82 21.25 8.92 7.89
N GLY A 83 20.78 8.03 7.00
CA GLY A 83 19.91 8.39 5.89
C GLY A 83 18.62 9.08 6.34
N SER A 84 17.90 8.51 7.30
CA SER A 84 16.69 9.10 7.89
C SER A 84 16.94 10.45 8.56
N VAL A 85 18.10 10.65 9.21
CA VAL A 85 18.49 11.93 9.80
C VAL A 85 18.81 12.97 8.72
N MET A 86 19.51 12.60 7.64
CA MET A 86 19.78 13.48 6.50
C MET A 86 18.48 13.93 5.82
N MET A 87 17.54 13.00 5.62
CA MET A 87 16.19 13.31 5.14
C MET A 87 15.47 14.29 6.07
N ALA A 88 15.47 14.03 7.39
CA ALA A 88 14.79 14.87 8.38
C ALA A 88 15.36 16.30 8.43
N ILE A 89 16.69 16.45 8.33
CA ILE A 89 17.35 17.76 8.26
C ILE A 89 17.02 18.48 6.95
N GLY A 90 17.09 17.80 5.81
CA GLY A 90 16.77 18.39 4.51
C GLY A 90 15.30 18.80 4.38
N ALA A 91 14.38 18.00 4.94
CA ALA A 91 12.95 18.25 4.97
C ALA A 91 12.57 19.60 5.62
N LEU A 92 13.39 20.13 6.54
CA LEU A 92 13.20 21.46 7.15
C LEU A 92 13.07 22.58 6.11
N GLY A 93 13.68 22.43 4.92
CA GLY A 93 13.50 23.35 3.80
C GLY A 93 12.91 22.75 2.52
N LEU A 94 13.01 21.43 2.33
CA LEU A 94 12.67 20.75 1.08
C LEU A 94 11.47 19.79 1.17
N GLY A 95 10.95 19.56 2.37
CA GLY A 95 9.74 18.76 2.55
C GLY A 95 8.50 19.46 2.01
N ALA A 96 7.37 18.78 2.07
CA ALA A 96 6.04 19.35 1.91
C ALA A 96 5.67 20.23 3.12
N GLN A 97 6.41 21.32 3.30
CA GLN A 97 6.10 22.40 4.25
C GLN A 97 4.81 23.13 3.82
N PRO A 98 4.04 23.70 4.77
CA PRO A 98 2.84 24.45 4.42
C PRO A 98 3.21 25.81 3.80
N THR A 99 2.35 26.33 2.91
CA THR A 99 2.52 27.61 2.21
C THR A 99 2.49 28.80 3.19
N LEU A 100 1.72 28.66 4.28
CA LEU A 100 1.61 29.61 5.39
C LEU A 100 1.92 28.86 6.70
N GLN A 101 2.15 29.59 7.80
CA GLN A 101 2.56 29.00 9.10
C GLN A 101 3.86 28.15 9.08
N ASN A 102 4.67 28.19 8.01
CA ASN A 102 5.91 27.40 7.92
C ASN A 102 6.87 27.71 9.11
N PRO A 103 7.15 26.74 10.00
CA PRO A 103 7.87 26.99 11.25
C PRO A 103 9.37 27.25 11.05
N THR A 104 9.94 26.94 9.88
CA THR A 104 11.37 27.15 9.58
C THR A 104 11.63 28.45 8.84
N TYR A 105 10.60 29.10 8.31
CA TYR A 105 10.70 30.37 7.59
C TYR A 105 11.26 31.48 8.50
N GLY A 106 12.14 32.32 7.95
CA GLY A 106 12.84 33.38 8.69
C GLY A 106 13.82 32.92 9.77
N LYS A 107 13.97 31.62 10.06
CA LYS A 107 14.88 31.12 11.11
C LYS A 107 16.30 30.95 10.57
N ALA A 108 17.29 31.50 11.30
CA ALA A 108 18.69 31.51 10.88
C ALA A 108 19.25 30.09 10.67
N ILE A 109 19.20 29.21 11.67
CA ILE A 109 19.77 27.86 11.59
C ILE A 109 18.77 26.87 10.96
N ILE A 110 17.57 26.73 11.53
CA ILE A 110 16.59 25.71 11.12
C ILE A 110 16.07 25.97 9.69
N GLY A 111 15.97 27.23 9.27
CA GLY A 111 15.59 27.61 7.90
C GLY A 111 16.74 27.57 6.87
N LEU A 112 17.96 27.17 7.26
CA LEU A 112 19.10 27.13 6.35
C LEU A 112 18.86 26.23 5.12
N PRO A 113 18.31 24.99 5.23
CA PRO A 113 18.10 24.11 4.07
C PRO A 113 17.18 24.70 3.00
N ALA A 114 16.25 25.60 3.37
CA ALA A 114 15.38 26.30 2.43
C ALA A 114 16.16 27.34 1.60
N ARG A 115 17.18 27.97 2.19
CA ARG A 115 18.01 29.01 1.53
C ARG A 115 19.13 28.40 0.69
N VAL A 116 19.72 27.27 1.11
CA VAL A 116 20.66 26.49 0.29
C VAL A 116 19.94 25.36 -0.46
N HIS A 117 18.87 25.71 -1.19
CA HIS A 117 17.89 24.77 -1.76
C HIS A 117 18.52 23.55 -2.47
N SER A 118 19.48 23.77 -3.38
CA SER A 118 20.16 22.69 -4.11
C SER A 118 20.92 21.71 -3.18
N SER A 119 21.58 22.23 -2.15
CA SER A 119 22.27 21.43 -1.13
C SER A 119 21.28 20.70 -0.23
N GLY A 120 20.18 21.35 0.16
CA GLY A 120 19.10 20.73 0.91
C GLY A 120 18.46 19.57 0.14
N LEU A 121 18.20 19.76 -1.16
CA LEU A 121 17.64 18.74 -2.04
C LEU A 121 18.61 17.56 -2.20
N ALA A 122 19.90 17.85 -2.44
CA ALA A 122 20.94 16.83 -2.54
C ALA A 122 21.08 16.00 -1.25
N VAL A 123 21.12 16.64 -0.07
CA VAL A 123 21.16 15.95 1.23
C VAL A 123 19.91 15.10 1.47
N THR A 124 18.73 15.61 1.08
CA THR A 124 17.47 14.88 1.20
C THR A 124 17.45 13.62 0.31
N MET A 125 17.75 13.78 -0.98
CA MET A 125 17.83 12.68 -1.96
C MET A 125 18.89 11.65 -1.58
N LEU A 126 20.07 12.10 -1.17
CA LEU A 126 21.13 11.23 -0.66
C LEU A 126 20.65 10.43 0.55
N GLY A 127 19.93 11.05 1.49
CA GLY A 127 19.31 10.38 2.63
C GLY A 127 18.30 9.29 2.19
N THR A 128 17.42 9.60 1.23
CA THR A 128 16.46 8.64 0.64
C THR A 128 17.18 7.42 0.06
N VAL A 129 18.23 7.64 -0.75
CA VAL A 129 19.04 6.58 -1.36
C VAL A 129 19.80 5.77 -0.30
N VAL A 130 20.31 6.41 0.75
CA VAL A 130 20.97 5.76 1.88
C VAL A 130 20.01 4.83 2.65
N VAL A 131 18.76 5.24 2.93
CA VAL A 131 17.76 4.38 3.58
C VAL A 131 17.37 3.20 2.67
N MET A 132 17.13 3.45 1.38
CA MET A 132 16.81 2.42 0.39
C MET A 132 17.92 1.36 0.29
N LEU A 133 19.18 1.78 0.23
CA LEU A 133 20.34 0.87 0.19
C LEU A 133 20.54 0.12 1.53
N ALA A 134 20.33 0.78 2.67
CA ALA A 134 20.33 0.13 3.97
C ALA A 134 19.24 -0.94 4.08
N TRP A 135 18.05 -0.70 3.50
CA TRP A 135 16.97 -1.68 3.44
C TRP A 135 17.28 -2.87 2.51
N LEU A 136 17.92 -2.65 1.36
CA LEU A 136 18.40 -3.74 0.50
C LEU A 136 19.43 -4.61 1.22
N LEU A 137 20.37 -4.01 1.96
CA LEU A 137 21.32 -4.73 2.79
C LEU A 137 20.65 -5.48 3.95
N LEU A 138 19.63 -4.88 4.59
CA LEU A 138 18.83 -5.50 5.65
C LEU A 138 18.12 -6.76 5.16
N GLY A 139 17.63 -6.77 3.91
CA GLY A 139 16.98 -7.93 3.28
C GLY A 139 17.88 -9.16 3.23
N ARG A 140 19.19 -8.99 3.07
CA ARG A 140 20.17 -10.09 3.04
C ARG A 140 20.19 -10.85 4.37
N PHE A 141 20.02 -10.13 5.49
CA PHE A 141 19.88 -10.69 6.83
C PHE A 141 18.44 -11.13 7.19
N ALA A 142 17.42 -10.57 6.54
CA ALA A 142 16.02 -10.93 6.79
C ALA A 142 15.60 -12.23 6.09
N LEU A 143 16.16 -12.46 4.89
CA LEU A 143 15.94 -13.64 4.06
C LEU A 143 16.85 -14.82 4.45
N GLY A 144 18.10 -14.53 4.84
CA GLY A 144 19.12 -15.51 5.22
C GLY A 144 20.26 -15.69 4.19
N LEU A 145 20.34 -14.82 3.17
CA LEU A 145 21.29 -14.83 2.05
C LEU A 145 22.76 -14.52 2.45
N ARG A 146 23.10 -14.70 3.73
CA ARG A 146 24.39 -14.38 4.35
C ARG A 146 25.11 -15.58 4.95
N SER A 147 24.38 -16.68 5.16
CA SER A 147 24.84 -17.85 5.90
C SER A 147 24.49 -19.13 5.14
N SER A 148 25.45 -20.04 5.02
CA SER A 148 25.19 -21.42 4.53
C SER A 148 24.27 -22.22 5.45
N GLN A 149 24.04 -21.75 6.69
CA GLN A 149 23.05 -22.29 7.62
C GLN A 149 21.72 -21.50 7.61
N GLY A 150 21.51 -20.61 6.62
CA GLY A 150 20.26 -19.87 6.42
C GLY A 150 19.86 -18.90 7.55
N ARG A 151 20.80 -18.55 8.45
CA ARG A 151 20.57 -17.71 9.65
C ARG A 151 19.89 -16.39 9.31
N ARG A 152 18.96 -15.95 10.16
CA ARG A 152 18.17 -14.73 9.98
C ARG A 152 18.29 -13.79 11.19
N LEU A 153 18.09 -12.50 10.95
CA LEU A 153 17.96 -11.52 12.02
C LEU A 153 16.70 -11.78 12.86
N THR A 154 16.77 -11.51 14.15
CA THR A 154 15.66 -11.76 15.09
C THR A 154 14.58 -10.67 15.01
N ARG A 155 13.35 -10.99 15.41
CA ARG A 155 12.22 -10.03 15.45
C ARG A 155 12.58 -8.72 16.14
N SER A 156 13.15 -8.78 17.35
CA SER A 156 13.60 -7.61 18.12
C SER A 156 14.71 -6.81 17.42
N GLN A 157 15.58 -7.46 16.64
CA GLN A 157 16.58 -6.74 15.83
C GLN A 157 15.94 -5.99 14.66
N LEU A 158 14.86 -6.50 14.06
CA LEU A 158 14.13 -5.77 13.03
C LEU A 158 13.40 -4.57 13.64
N ASP A 159 12.64 -4.77 14.72
CA ASP A 159 11.86 -3.72 15.37
C ASP A 159 12.74 -2.53 15.79
N ARG A 160 13.91 -2.81 16.39
CA ARG A 160 14.89 -1.80 16.77
C ARG A 160 15.54 -1.09 15.58
N THR A 161 15.62 -1.73 14.41
CA THR A 161 16.07 -1.06 13.17
C THR A 161 14.97 -0.17 12.61
N LEU A 162 13.74 -0.69 12.52
CA LEU A 162 12.58 0.01 11.98
C LEU A 162 12.24 1.28 12.78
N LEU A 163 12.19 1.17 14.12
CA LEU A 163 11.99 2.32 15.02
C LEU A 163 13.07 3.38 14.82
N LEU A 164 14.36 3.00 14.75
CA LEU A 164 15.46 3.94 14.57
C LEU A 164 15.40 4.69 13.24
N TRP A 165 14.91 4.06 12.17
CA TRP A 165 14.74 4.70 10.85
C TRP A 165 13.47 5.57 10.78
N ILE A 166 12.43 5.23 11.54
CA ILE A 166 11.15 5.94 11.60
C ILE A 166 11.20 7.18 12.50
N ILE A 167 11.94 7.15 13.62
CA ILE A 167 11.95 8.23 14.62
C ILE A 167 12.32 9.61 14.02
N PRO A 168 13.41 9.79 13.24
CA PRO A 168 13.75 11.09 12.66
C PRO A 168 12.66 11.62 11.71
N LEU A 169 12.08 10.74 10.90
CA LEU A 169 11.02 11.08 9.94
C LEU A 169 9.67 11.32 10.62
N SER A 170 9.50 10.83 11.85
CA SER A 170 8.28 11.05 12.64
C SER A 170 8.14 12.49 13.13
N VAL A 171 9.26 13.19 13.32
CA VAL A 171 9.30 14.60 13.75
C VAL A 171 9.66 15.59 12.63
N ALA A 172 10.13 15.10 11.48
CA ALA A 172 10.41 15.91 10.31
C ALA A 172 9.12 16.52 9.69
N PRO A 173 9.20 17.61 8.91
CA PRO A 173 8.11 18.04 8.03
C PRO A 173 7.65 16.90 7.11
N PRO A 174 6.41 16.92 6.60
CA PRO A 174 5.93 15.92 5.65
C PRO A 174 6.83 15.81 4.40
N MET A 175 6.88 14.64 3.79
CA MET A 175 7.72 14.39 2.61
C MET A 175 7.01 13.56 1.55
N PHE A 176 7.38 13.76 0.28
CA PHE A 176 6.93 13.00 -0.90
C PHE A 176 5.43 13.09 -1.22
N SER A 177 4.66 13.87 -0.46
CA SER A 177 3.24 14.10 -0.64
C SER A 177 2.78 15.34 0.11
N GLN A 178 1.71 15.97 -0.40
CA GLN A 178 1.02 17.11 0.20
C GLN A 178 -0.41 16.75 0.68
N ASP A 179 -0.83 15.48 0.53
CA ASP A 179 -2.18 15.00 0.85
C ASP A 179 -2.65 15.33 2.28
N VAL A 180 -1.73 15.45 3.24
CA VAL A 180 -2.05 15.81 4.63
C VAL A 180 -2.74 17.18 4.75
N TYR A 181 -2.44 18.13 3.85
CA TYR A 181 -3.14 19.43 3.84
C TYR A 181 -4.57 19.31 3.30
N SER A 182 -4.80 18.39 2.36
CA SER A 182 -6.17 18.00 1.94
C SER A 182 -6.94 17.40 3.12
N TYR A 183 -6.31 16.53 3.93
CA TYR A 183 -6.97 15.94 5.11
C TYR A 183 -7.35 17.01 6.13
N LEU A 184 -6.47 17.98 6.39
CA LEU A 184 -6.74 19.10 7.31
C LEU A 184 -7.87 19.99 6.81
N ALA A 185 -7.85 20.40 5.53
CA ALA A 185 -8.91 21.22 4.96
C ALA A 185 -10.26 20.51 4.98
N GLN A 186 -10.31 19.22 4.61
CA GLN A 186 -11.54 18.42 4.66
C GLN A 186 -12.02 18.16 6.09
N GLY A 187 -11.10 18.01 7.05
CA GLY A 187 -11.41 17.94 8.48
C GLY A 187 -12.04 19.23 9.02
N GLU A 188 -11.51 20.39 8.64
CA GLU A 188 -12.03 21.70 9.02
C GLU A 188 -13.42 21.98 8.43
N ILE A 189 -13.65 21.64 7.15
CA ILE A 189 -14.98 21.70 6.52
C ILE A 189 -15.99 20.88 7.34
N ALA A 190 -15.64 19.64 7.67
CA ALA A 190 -16.48 18.74 8.47
C ALA A 190 -16.67 19.23 9.93
N ALA A 191 -15.71 19.95 10.49
CA ALA A 191 -15.80 20.59 11.81
C ALA A 191 -16.71 21.83 11.81
N ARG A 192 -16.71 22.62 10.73
CA ARG A 192 -17.63 23.74 10.49
C ARG A 192 -19.06 23.31 10.16
N GLY A 193 -19.33 22.01 10.08
CA GLY A 193 -20.66 21.44 9.83
C GLY A 193 -21.06 21.38 8.35
N LEU A 194 -20.13 21.66 7.43
CA LEU A 194 -20.29 21.46 5.99
C LEU A 194 -19.91 20.01 5.61
N ASP A 195 -20.46 19.48 4.52
CA ASP A 195 -20.10 18.14 4.03
C ASP A 195 -18.94 18.21 3.00
N PRO A 196 -17.75 17.63 3.28
CA PRO A 196 -16.65 17.56 2.32
C PRO A 196 -16.94 16.66 1.12
N TYR A 197 -18.07 15.94 1.07
CA TYR A 197 -18.54 15.21 -0.11
C TYR A 197 -19.30 16.09 -1.11
N ASP A 198 -19.79 17.26 -0.68
CA ASP A 198 -20.42 18.24 -1.56
C ASP A 198 -19.46 19.41 -1.90
N VAL A 199 -18.65 19.86 -0.94
CA VAL A 199 -17.75 21.03 -1.12
C VAL A 199 -16.26 20.70 -1.03
N GLY A 200 -15.48 21.24 -1.97
CA GLY A 200 -14.02 21.24 -1.90
C GLY A 200 -13.45 22.32 -0.97
N PRO A 201 -12.14 22.30 -0.66
CA PRO A 201 -11.46 23.31 0.17
C PRO A 201 -11.75 24.78 -0.19
N VAL A 202 -11.78 25.13 -1.48
CA VAL A 202 -12.09 26.50 -1.92
C VAL A 202 -13.55 26.87 -1.67
N GLN A 203 -14.48 25.94 -1.91
CA GLN A 203 -15.92 26.15 -1.70
C GLN A 203 -16.29 26.21 -0.21
N GLY A 204 -15.68 25.35 0.62
CA GLY A 204 -16.01 25.21 2.03
C GLY A 204 -15.26 26.14 2.98
N LEU A 205 -14.06 26.62 2.61
CA LEU A 205 -13.22 27.48 3.47
C LEU A 205 -12.82 28.81 2.81
N GLY A 206 -12.91 28.94 1.49
CA GLY A 206 -12.40 30.07 0.71
C GLY A 206 -10.99 29.87 0.17
N GLN A 207 -10.67 30.54 -0.94
CA GLN A 207 -9.37 30.44 -1.63
C GLN A 207 -8.20 30.90 -0.77
N ASP A 208 -8.39 31.98 0.01
CA ASP A 208 -7.35 32.58 0.83
C ASP A 208 -7.14 31.92 2.20
N HIS A 209 -7.98 30.94 2.54
CA HIS A 209 -7.92 30.24 3.82
C HIS A 209 -6.58 29.55 4.03
N VAL A 210 -6.04 29.62 5.25
CA VAL A 210 -4.68 29.14 5.55
C VAL A 210 -4.47 27.66 5.20
N LEU A 211 -5.49 26.84 5.45
CA LEU A 211 -5.53 25.43 5.05
C LEU A 211 -5.58 25.26 3.51
N THR A 212 -6.53 25.91 2.83
CA THR A 212 -6.74 25.82 1.38
C THR A 212 -5.49 26.20 0.59
N ARG A 213 -4.76 27.24 1.02
CA ARG A 213 -3.52 27.70 0.37
C ARG A 213 -2.35 26.71 0.46
N SER A 214 -2.47 25.62 1.21
CA SER A 214 -1.50 24.49 1.22
C SER A 214 -2.06 23.18 0.63
N VAL A 215 -3.32 23.16 0.20
CA VAL A 215 -3.90 22.05 -0.57
C VAL A 215 -3.36 22.13 -2.02
N PRO A 216 -2.91 21.02 -2.64
CA PRO A 216 -2.54 21.01 -4.05
C PRO A 216 -3.66 21.54 -4.96
N ASN A 217 -3.31 22.35 -5.96
CA ASN A 217 -4.30 23.01 -6.84
C ASN A 217 -5.30 22.02 -7.48
N ILE A 218 -4.87 20.80 -7.80
CA ILE A 218 -5.72 19.74 -8.36
C ILE A 218 -6.82 19.23 -7.40
N TRP A 219 -6.68 19.45 -6.10
CA TRP A 219 -7.61 19.00 -5.05
C TRP A 219 -8.40 20.15 -4.39
N GLN A 220 -8.00 21.41 -4.61
CA GLN A 220 -8.61 22.60 -4.01
C GLN A 220 -10.12 22.75 -4.32
N ASN A 221 -10.58 22.24 -5.47
CA ASN A 221 -11.96 22.34 -5.94
C ASN A 221 -12.68 20.98 -6.01
N THR A 222 -12.13 19.93 -5.39
CA THR A 222 -12.69 18.57 -5.48
C THR A 222 -13.22 18.07 -4.13
N PRO A 223 -14.42 17.47 -4.09
CA PRO A 223 -14.91 16.75 -2.91
C PRO A 223 -14.01 15.57 -2.48
N ALA A 224 -14.10 15.21 -1.22
CA ALA A 224 -13.23 14.24 -0.55
C ALA A 224 -13.39 12.79 -1.09
N PRO A 225 -12.32 12.15 -1.62
CA PRO A 225 -12.36 10.78 -2.13
C PRO A 225 -12.04 9.72 -1.05
N TYR A 226 -12.32 10.02 0.23
CA TYR A 226 -11.98 9.18 1.39
C TYR A 226 -13.24 8.74 2.14
N GLY A 227 -13.19 7.58 2.80
CA GLY A 227 -14.33 7.08 3.56
C GLY A 227 -14.61 7.92 4.82
N PRO A 228 -15.84 7.85 5.37
CA PRO A 228 -16.30 8.78 6.40
C PRO A 228 -15.56 8.63 7.74
N LEU A 229 -14.91 7.49 8.03
CA LEU A 229 -14.06 7.36 9.22
C LEU A 229 -12.78 8.19 9.10
N SER A 230 -12.21 8.30 7.89
CA SER A 230 -11.02 9.13 7.62
C SER A 230 -11.34 10.61 7.85
N LEU A 231 -12.50 11.06 7.35
CA LEU A 231 -12.98 12.43 7.56
C LEU A 231 -13.42 12.68 9.00
N TRP A 232 -14.00 11.71 9.70
CA TRP A 232 -14.37 11.86 11.11
C TRP A 232 -13.15 12.00 12.01
N PHE A 233 -12.05 11.29 11.72
CA PHE A 233 -10.76 11.55 12.37
C PHE A 233 -10.22 12.95 12.04
N GLY A 234 -10.31 13.39 10.78
CA GLY A 234 -9.94 14.76 10.38
C GLY A 234 -10.74 15.84 11.12
N LYS A 235 -12.06 15.66 11.25
CA LYS A 235 -12.98 16.50 12.03
C LYS A 235 -12.60 16.58 13.50
N GLY A 236 -12.24 15.44 14.10
CA GLY A 236 -11.74 15.37 15.48
C GLY A 236 -10.40 16.07 15.66
N ILE A 237 -9.49 15.99 14.69
CA ILE A 237 -8.20 16.70 14.69
C ILE A 237 -8.44 18.22 14.56
N ALA A 238 -9.23 18.65 13.58
CA ALA A 238 -9.59 20.05 13.37
C ALA A 238 -10.23 20.67 14.62
N ALA A 239 -11.15 19.97 15.29
CA ALA A 239 -11.74 20.42 16.55
C ALA A 239 -10.74 20.54 17.73
N LEU A 240 -9.56 19.90 17.66
CA LEU A 240 -8.50 19.98 18.67
C LEU A 240 -7.40 20.99 18.31
N THR A 241 -7.14 21.24 17.03
CA THR A 241 -6.03 22.08 16.57
C THR A 241 -6.47 23.42 15.97
N GLY A 242 -7.74 23.52 15.57
CA GLY A 242 -8.21 24.52 14.61
C GLY A 242 -7.27 24.61 13.42
N GLU A 243 -7.00 25.84 13.00
CA GLU A 243 -6.13 26.18 11.89
C GLU A 243 -4.61 25.99 12.15
N ASN A 244 -4.19 25.40 13.28
CA ASN A 244 -2.78 25.12 13.56
C ASN A 244 -2.28 23.92 12.73
N MET A 245 -1.63 24.21 11.61
CA MET A 245 -1.19 23.21 10.64
C MET A 245 -0.17 22.23 11.20
N LEU A 246 0.76 22.71 12.04
CA LEU A 246 1.81 21.86 12.63
C LEU A 246 1.23 20.84 13.59
N ALA A 247 0.32 21.28 14.48
CA ALA A 247 -0.37 20.38 15.40
C ALA A 247 -1.24 19.36 14.64
N GLY A 248 -1.97 19.82 13.61
CA GLY A 248 -2.82 18.96 12.78
C GLY A 248 -2.04 17.88 12.03
N VAL A 249 -0.92 18.25 11.38
CA VAL A 249 0.00 17.30 10.72
C VAL A 249 0.54 16.26 11.71
N LEU A 250 0.92 16.67 12.92
CA LEU A 250 1.45 15.76 13.94
C LEU A 250 0.37 14.78 14.43
N LEU A 251 -0.88 15.21 14.64
CA LEU A 251 -1.98 14.31 15.03
C LEU A 251 -2.36 13.34 13.90
N HIS A 252 -2.42 13.79 12.64
CA HIS A 252 -2.59 12.88 11.51
C HIS A 252 -1.44 11.85 11.41
N ARG A 253 -0.20 12.25 11.73
CA ARG A 253 0.94 11.34 11.78
C ARG A 253 0.86 10.35 12.94
N VAL A 254 0.29 10.72 14.10
CA VAL A 254 0.00 9.76 15.18
C VAL A 254 -0.96 8.67 14.68
N LEU A 255 -2.02 9.02 13.94
CA LEU A 255 -2.91 8.03 13.31
C LEU A 255 -2.16 7.14 12.31
N ALA A 256 -1.29 7.72 11.48
CA ALA A 256 -0.49 6.94 10.54
C ALA A 256 0.48 5.97 11.24
N LEU A 257 1.13 6.40 12.33
CA LEU A 257 2.00 5.56 13.16
C LEU A 257 1.24 4.44 13.88
N ILE A 258 0.01 4.68 14.33
CA ILE A 258 -0.89 3.63 14.85
C ILE A 258 -1.19 2.60 13.75
N GLY A 259 -1.50 3.06 12.53
CA GLY A 259 -1.67 2.19 11.36
C GLY A 259 -0.45 1.31 11.09
N VAL A 260 0.76 1.90 11.06
CA VAL A 260 2.02 1.15 10.90
C VAL A 260 2.26 0.18 12.06
N ALA A 261 1.95 0.55 13.31
CA ALA A 261 2.04 -0.37 14.45
C ALA A 261 1.09 -1.58 14.30
N CYS A 262 -0.11 -1.38 13.78
CA CYS A 262 -1.04 -2.46 13.44
C CYS A 262 -0.48 -3.38 12.34
N VAL A 263 0.18 -2.85 11.30
CA VAL A 263 0.90 -3.67 10.29
C VAL A 263 2.02 -4.49 10.95
N VAL A 264 2.85 -3.84 11.77
CA VAL A 264 3.99 -4.42 12.50
C VAL A 264 3.54 -5.51 13.49
N TRP A 265 2.30 -5.46 13.98
CA TRP A 265 1.66 -6.49 14.81
C TRP A 265 1.02 -7.63 13.98
N ALA A 266 0.28 -7.33 12.90
CA ALA A 266 -0.52 -8.30 12.18
C ALA A 266 0.29 -9.15 11.19
N LEU A 267 1.15 -8.49 10.41
CA LEU A 267 1.96 -9.10 9.36
C LEU A 267 2.79 -10.33 9.80
N PRO A 268 3.47 -10.37 10.97
CA PRO A 268 4.17 -11.59 11.42
C PRO A 268 3.24 -12.78 11.68
N ARG A 269 2.01 -12.53 12.14
CA ARG A 269 1.03 -13.58 12.50
C ARG A 269 0.41 -14.17 11.25
N LEU A 270 0.07 -13.31 10.29
CA LEU A 270 -0.32 -13.71 8.94
C LEU A 270 0.79 -14.52 8.25
N ALA A 271 2.06 -14.12 8.40
CA ALA A 271 3.20 -14.87 7.88
C ALA A 271 3.34 -16.27 8.51
N GLN A 272 3.15 -16.39 9.84
CA GLN A 272 3.13 -17.69 10.53
C GLN A 272 2.01 -18.60 10.03
N ARG A 273 0.80 -18.07 9.78
CA ARG A 273 -0.32 -18.85 9.17
C ARG A 273 0.05 -19.41 7.80
N CYS A 274 0.79 -18.63 7.02
CA CYS A 274 1.30 -19.01 5.70
C CYS A 274 2.61 -19.82 5.75
N ARG A 275 3.21 -20.07 6.92
CA ARG A 275 4.56 -20.68 7.06
C ARG A 275 5.65 -19.93 6.28
N VAL A 276 5.59 -18.60 6.30
CA VAL A 276 6.62 -17.68 5.78
C VAL A 276 7.35 -17.04 6.96
N SER A 277 8.65 -16.79 6.81
CA SER A 277 9.49 -16.10 7.81
C SER A 277 8.85 -14.76 8.20
N PRO A 278 8.46 -14.57 9.49
CA PRO A 278 7.84 -13.32 9.95
C PRO A 278 8.76 -12.12 9.74
N VAL A 279 10.07 -12.34 9.80
CA VAL A 279 11.09 -11.30 9.64
C VAL A 279 11.28 -10.92 8.16
N ALA A 280 11.21 -11.89 7.24
CA ALA A 280 11.22 -11.60 5.81
C ALA A 280 9.93 -10.86 5.38
N ALA A 281 8.78 -11.25 5.93
CA ALA A 281 7.51 -10.57 5.71
C ALA A 281 7.56 -9.11 6.19
N LEU A 282 8.05 -8.88 7.42
CA LEU A 282 8.23 -7.52 7.96
C LEU A 282 9.27 -6.70 7.19
N TRP A 283 10.34 -7.30 6.68
CA TRP A 283 11.33 -6.59 5.87
C TRP A 283 10.72 -6.03 4.57
N LEU A 284 9.99 -6.86 3.81
CA LEU A 284 9.39 -6.46 2.53
C LEU A 284 8.08 -5.68 2.70
N GLY A 285 7.35 -5.88 3.80
CA GLY A 285 6.09 -5.20 4.10
C GLY A 285 6.24 -3.95 4.97
N ALA A 286 6.71 -4.09 6.21
CA ALA A 286 6.67 -3.02 7.21
C ALA A 286 7.92 -2.11 7.22
N ALA A 287 9.10 -2.66 6.96
CA ALA A 287 10.35 -1.88 6.83
C ALA A 287 10.64 -1.43 5.39
N ASN A 288 9.67 -1.59 4.49
CA ASN A 288 9.74 -1.17 3.10
C ASN A 288 9.96 0.36 3.01
N PRO A 289 10.88 0.86 2.15
CA PRO A 289 11.09 2.28 1.94
C PRO A 289 9.79 3.04 1.62
N LEU A 290 8.85 2.44 0.87
CA LEU A 290 7.55 3.07 0.57
C LEU A 290 6.68 3.24 1.82
N VAL A 291 6.78 2.37 2.83
CA VAL A 291 6.11 2.57 4.14
C VAL A 291 6.78 3.71 4.91
N ILE A 292 8.11 3.69 4.97
CA ILE A 292 8.89 4.68 5.73
C ILE A 292 8.73 6.09 5.12
N PHE A 293 8.66 6.18 3.78
CA PHE A 293 8.61 7.45 3.06
C PHE A 293 7.17 7.98 2.93
N HIS A 294 6.20 7.17 2.47
CA HIS A 294 4.83 7.66 2.26
C HIS A 294 3.94 7.52 3.50
N LEU A 295 3.91 6.35 4.14
CA LEU A 295 3.00 6.12 5.27
C LEU A 295 3.45 6.87 6.54
N VAL A 296 4.76 6.91 6.82
CA VAL A 296 5.31 7.62 7.98
C VAL A 296 5.63 9.09 7.65
N SER A 297 6.58 9.32 6.73
CA SER A 297 7.06 10.70 6.46
C SER A 297 5.97 11.54 5.78
N GLY A 298 5.33 11.01 4.73
CA GLY A 298 4.23 11.62 3.98
C GLY A 298 2.83 11.55 4.64
N VAL A 299 2.70 10.95 5.83
CA VAL A 299 1.48 10.96 6.65
C VAL A 299 0.25 10.31 5.96
N HIS A 300 0.45 9.41 5.01
CA HIS A 300 -0.63 8.83 4.19
C HIS A 300 -1.69 8.04 4.97
N ASN A 301 -2.97 8.35 4.75
CA ASN A 301 -4.10 7.70 5.45
C ASN A 301 -4.27 6.20 5.13
N GLU A 302 -3.65 5.72 4.04
CA GLU A 302 -3.48 4.30 3.76
C GLU A 302 -2.79 3.52 4.88
N ALA A 303 -2.02 4.17 5.75
CA ALA A 303 -1.42 3.53 6.92
C ALA A 303 -2.48 2.95 7.86
N MET A 304 -3.54 3.71 8.16
CA MET A 304 -4.65 3.25 8.98
C MET A 304 -5.47 2.17 8.27
N MET A 305 -5.69 2.33 6.95
CA MET A 305 -6.36 1.32 6.13
C MET A 305 -5.60 -0.03 6.19
N ILE A 306 -4.31 -0.07 5.81
CA ILE A 306 -3.55 -1.32 5.77
C ILE A 306 -3.39 -1.91 7.19
N GLY A 307 -3.22 -1.07 8.21
CA GLY A 307 -3.17 -1.48 9.61
C GLY A 307 -4.44 -2.20 10.07
N LEU A 308 -5.59 -1.54 9.97
CA LEU A 308 -6.89 -2.11 10.36
C LEU A 308 -7.25 -3.34 9.51
N MET A 309 -6.96 -3.31 8.20
CA MET A 309 -7.18 -4.42 7.28
C MET A 309 -6.42 -5.68 7.70
N LEU A 310 -5.13 -5.57 8.02
CA LEU A 310 -4.32 -6.74 8.37
C LEU A 310 -4.65 -7.28 9.77
N VAL A 311 -4.95 -6.40 10.75
CA VAL A 311 -5.42 -6.85 12.08
C VAL A 311 -6.77 -7.54 11.94
N GLY A 312 -7.74 -6.94 11.23
CA GLY A 312 -9.06 -7.52 11.02
C GLY A 312 -9.01 -8.88 10.32
N LEU A 313 -8.15 -9.00 9.29
CA LEU A 313 -7.88 -10.27 8.61
C LEU A 313 -7.29 -11.31 9.55
N GLU A 314 -6.30 -10.95 10.38
CA GLU A 314 -5.67 -11.87 11.34
C GLU A 314 -6.67 -12.38 12.39
N LEU A 315 -7.52 -11.51 12.97
CA LEU A 315 -8.54 -11.92 13.94
C LEU A 315 -9.62 -12.81 13.30
N CYS A 316 -10.08 -12.46 12.09
CA CYS A 316 -11.01 -13.28 11.31
C CYS A 316 -10.44 -14.67 11.01
N LEU A 317 -9.19 -14.75 10.53
CA LEU A 317 -8.52 -16.02 10.26
C LEU A 317 -8.23 -16.80 11.55
N ALA A 318 -7.90 -16.13 12.66
CA ALA A 318 -7.75 -16.76 13.97
C ALA A 318 -9.04 -17.47 14.42
N ALA A 319 -10.20 -16.81 14.28
CA ALA A 319 -11.49 -17.44 14.57
C ALA A 319 -11.84 -18.56 13.57
N VAL A 320 -11.58 -18.35 12.27
CA VAL A 320 -11.85 -19.34 11.21
C VAL A 320 -10.92 -20.56 11.26
N SER A 321 -9.77 -20.49 11.94
CA SER A 321 -8.88 -21.63 12.19
C SER A 321 -9.21 -22.47 13.43
N ARG A 322 -9.96 -21.96 14.42
CA ARG A 322 -10.24 -22.69 15.67
C ARG A 322 -11.15 -23.90 15.45
N THR A 323 -10.87 -25.04 16.08
CA THR A 323 -11.79 -26.18 16.14
C THR A 323 -13.05 -25.84 16.96
N GLY A 324 -14.21 -26.41 16.60
CA GLY A 324 -15.49 -26.17 17.28
C GLY A 324 -16.42 -25.12 16.62
N PRO A 325 -17.58 -24.82 17.23
CA PRO A 325 -18.56 -23.90 16.66
C PRO A 325 -18.14 -22.42 16.75
N LEU A 326 -18.63 -21.59 15.82
CA LEU A 326 -18.51 -20.13 15.87
C LEU A 326 -19.52 -19.56 16.88
N ARG A 327 -19.19 -19.68 18.17
CA ARG A 327 -19.97 -19.19 19.32
C ARG A 327 -19.04 -18.59 20.38
N GLY A 328 -19.61 -17.83 21.32
CA GLY A 328 -18.88 -17.28 22.47
C GLY A 328 -17.60 -16.51 22.07
N PRO A 329 -16.47 -16.72 22.75
CA PRO A 329 -15.21 -16.01 22.47
C PRO A 329 -14.69 -16.14 21.04
N THR A 330 -15.03 -17.21 20.32
CA THR A 330 -14.61 -17.40 18.90
C THR A 330 -15.52 -16.63 17.94
N LEU A 331 -16.80 -16.44 18.27
CA LEU A 331 -17.68 -15.52 17.54
C LEU A 331 -17.28 -14.06 17.81
N ALA A 332 -17.04 -13.70 19.08
CA ALA A 332 -16.57 -12.36 19.44
C ALA A 332 -15.30 -11.97 18.68
N LEU A 333 -14.29 -12.85 18.67
CA LEU A 333 -13.05 -12.67 17.90
C LEU A 333 -13.29 -12.47 16.38
N PHE A 334 -14.22 -13.22 15.79
CA PHE A 334 -14.60 -13.05 14.39
C PHE A 334 -15.29 -11.72 14.13
N LEU A 335 -16.24 -11.33 15.00
CA LEU A 335 -16.97 -10.07 14.88
C LEU A 335 -16.03 -8.87 15.06
N THR A 336 -15.11 -8.89 16.03
CA THR A 336 -14.06 -7.86 16.15
C THR A 336 -13.23 -7.78 14.88
N GLY A 337 -12.81 -8.91 14.31
CA GLY A 337 -12.07 -8.92 13.04
C GLY A 337 -12.86 -8.31 11.88
N ALA A 338 -14.13 -8.69 11.72
CA ALA A 338 -15.01 -8.18 10.68
C ALA A 338 -15.32 -6.68 10.87
N THR A 339 -15.49 -6.23 12.11
CA THR A 339 -15.64 -4.81 12.45
C THR A 339 -14.40 -4.00 12.07
N LEU A 340 -13.18 -4.48 12.37
CA LEU A 340 -11.95 -3.80 11.95
C LEU A 340 -11.77 -3.76 10.42
N LEU A 341 -12.21 -4.80 9.71
CA LEU A 341 -12.24 -4.79 8.23
C LEU A 341 -13.26 -3.79 7.67
N ALA A 342 -14.43 -3.66 8.28
CA ALA A 342 -15.44 -2.67 7.89
C ALA A 342 -14.99 -1.24 8.22
N LEU A 343 -14.38 -1.01 9.39
CA LEU A 343 -13.75 0.27 9.75
C LEU A 343 -12.62 0.63 8.78
N SER A 344 -11.79 -0.34 8.38
CA SER A 344 -10.79 -0.16 7.33
C SER A 344 -11.42 0.32 6.02
N ALA A 345 -12.52 -0.31 5.58
CA ALA A 345 -13.24 0.11 4.38
C ALA A 345 -13.80 1.54 4.51
N MET A 346 -14.21 1.94 5.72
CA MET A 346 -14.62 3.31 6.04
C MET A 346 -13.46 4.31 6.18
N VAL A 347 -12.19 3.86 6.24
CA VAL A 347 -11.03 4.74 5.96
C VAL A 347 -10.87 4.88 4.45
N LYS A 348 -10.73 3.74 3.75
CA LYS A 348 -10.63 3.71 2.28
C LYS A 348 -11.15 2.38 1.71
N ILE A 349 -12.12 2.51 0.81
CA ILE A 349 -13.00 1.45 0.30
C ILE A 349 -12.28 0.25 -0.36
N PRO A 350 -11.10 0.37 -1.01
CA PRO A 350 -10.39 -0.79 -1.55
C PRO A 350 -10.13 -1.91 -0.53
N SER A 351 -9.99 -1.59 0.76
CA SER A 351 -9.82 -2.59 1.83
C SER A 351 -11.05 -3.47 2.11
N MET A 352 -12.23 -3.10 1.60
CA MET A 352 -13.42 -3.96 1.55
C MET A 352 -13.15 -5.30 0.83
N LEU A 353 -12.16 -5.34 -0.06
CA LEU A 353 -11.69 -6.57 -0.71
C LEU A 353 -11.28 -7.66 0.31
N ALA A 354 -10.77 -7.29 1.48
CA ALA A 354 -10.43 -8.24 2.55
C ALA A 354 -11.65 -8.94 3.15
N LEU A 355 -12.81 -8.26 3.23
CA LEU A 355 -14.07 -8.87 3.65
C LEU A 355 -14.50 -9.98 2.68
N ALA A 356 -14.28 -9.82 1.38
CA ALA A 356 -14.62 -10.84 0.38
C ALA A 356 -13.76 -12.12 0.53
N PHE A 357 -12.48 -12.00 0.88
CA PHE A 357 -11.64 -13.17 1.13
C PHE A 357 -11.93 -13.84 2.49
N VAL A 358 -12.31 -13.08 3.52
CA VAL A 358 -12.85 -13.63 4.77
C VAL A 358 -14.20 -14.31 4.56
N TRP A 359 -15.06 -13.76 3.71
CA TRP A 359 -16.35 -14.34 3.32
C TRP A 359 -16.18 -15.73 2.68
N MET A 360 -15.25 -15.86 1.73
CA MET A 360 -14.90 -17.15 1.12
C MET A 360 -14.31 -18.13 2.14
N ALA A 361 -13.44 -17.67 3.05
CA ALA A 361 -12.86 -18.52 4.10
C ALA A 361 -13.91 -19.01 5.11
N LEU A 362 -14.85 -18.16 5.52
CA LEU A 362 -15.97 -18.52 6.40
C LEU A 362 -16.96 -19.46 5.70
N SER A 363 -17.32 -19.18 4.43
CA SER A 363 -18.15 -20.07 3.61
C SER A 363 -17.55 -21.48 3.51
N ARG A 364 -16.23 -21.57 3.34
CA ARG A 364 -15.50 -22.85 3.30
C ARG A 364 -15.56 -23.59 4.64
N ARG A 365 -15.40 -22.87 5.76
CA ARG A 365 -15.59 -23.41 7.13
C ARG A 365 -17.01 -23.96 7.35
N TRP A 366 -18.02 -23.37 6.72
CA TRP A 366 -19.40 -23.86 6.72
C TRP A 366 -19.70 -24.85 5.58
N GLY A 367 -18.70 -25.66 5.21
CA GLY A 367 -18.85 -26.80 4.32
C GLY A 367 -18.91 -26.47 2.83
N GLY A 368 -18.63 -25.23 2.42
CA GLY A 368 -18.44 -24.88 0.99
C GLY A 368 -19.69 -25.01 0.12
N LYS A 369 -20.90 -25.03 0.69
CA LYS A 369 -22.17 -25.11 -0.07
C LYS A 369 -22.83 -23.73 -0.19
N TRP A 370 -23.80 -23.58 -1.09
CA TRP A 370 -24.59 -22.34 -1.26
C TRP A 370 -25.18 -21.77 0.04
N ARG A 371 -25.60 -22.64 0.97
CA ARG A 371 -26.07 -22.23 2.32
C ARG A 371 -24.95 -21.62 3.17
N GLY A 372 -23.71 -22.10 3.02
CA GLY A 372 -22.53 -21.52 3.64
C GLY A 372 -22.18 -20.16 3.05
N ILE A 373 -22.20 -20.04 1.71
CA ILE A 373 -21.95 -18.78 0.97
C ILE A 373 -22.95 -17.69 1.39
N THR A 374 -24.25 -18.01 1.39
CA THR A 374 -25.32 -17.06 1.71
C THR A 374 -25.33 -16.67 3.18
N ALA A 375 -25.22 -17.64 4.11
CA ALA A 375 -25.15 -17.32 5.54
C ALA A 375 -23.93 -16.46 5.90
N SER A 376 -22.77 -16.69 5.28
CA SER A 376 -21.57 -15.89 5.57
C SER A 376 -21.61 -14.52 4.89
N ALA A 377 -22.27 -14.40 3.74
CA ALA A 377 -22.57 -13.11 3.11
C ALA A 377 -23.50 -12.27 4.00
N LEU A 378 -24.57 -12.87 4.54
CA LEU A 378 -25.50 -12.19 5.44
C LEU A 378 -24.83 -11.74 6.74
N LEU A 379 -23.99 -12.58 7.36
CA LEU A 379 -23.27 -12.21 8.59
C LEU A 379 -22.29 -11.04 8.35
N LEU A 380 -21.43 -11.13 7.34
CA LEU A 380 -20.45 -10.09 7.05
C LEU A 380 -21.11 -8.82 6.49
N GLY A 381 -22.16 -8.97 5.68
CA GLY A 381 -22.99 -7.87 5.19
C GLY A 381 -23.67 -7.12 6.33
N ALA A 382 -24.27 -7.81 7.29
CA ALA A 382 -24.88 -7.20 8.47
C ALA A 382 -23.85 -6.44 9.33
N VAL A 383 -22.68 -7.03 9.61
CA VAL A 383 -21.60 -6.34 10.34
C VAL A 383 -21.12 -5.11 9.57
N THR A 384 -20.88 -5.24 8.26
CA THR A 384 -20.38 -4.13 7.43
C THR A 384 -21.41 -3.01 7.33
N ALA A 385 -22.69 -3.32 7.09
CA ALA A 385 -23.77 -2.35 7.05
C ALA A 385 -23.97 -1.65 8.41
N THR A 386 -23.88 -2.38 9.53
CA THR A 386 -23.97 -1.82 10.88
C THR A 386 -22.82 -0.85 11.14
N VAL A 387 -21.58 -1.23 10.80
CA VAL A 387 -20.40 -0.35 10.97
C VAL A 387 -20.48 0.86 10.05
N THR A 388 -20.78 0.68 8.76
CA THR A 388 -20.97 1.79 7.82
C THR A 388 -22.03 2.76 8.33
N LEU A 389 -23.22 2.28 8.69
CA LEU A 389 -24.29 3.12 9.23
C LEU A 389 -23.86 3.86 10.51
N ALA A 390 -23.20 3.18 11.44
CA ALA A 390 -22.72 3.79 12.68
C ALA A 390 -21.67 4.89 12.43
N ILE A 391 -20.78 4.73 11.45
CA ILE A 391 -19.81 5.78 11.06
C ILE A 391 -20.51 6.92 10.31
N CYS A 392 -21.38 6.62 9.35
CA CYS A 392 -22.12 7.61 8.55
C CYS A 392 -23.01 8.51 9.42
N VAL A 393 -23.70 7.93 10.42
CA VAL A 393 -24.52 8.67 11.39
C VAL A 393 -23.65 9.35 12.45
N GLY A 394 -22.67 8.65 13.03
CA GLY A 394 -21.83 9.18 14.13
C GLY A 394 -20.92 10.35 13.72
N SER A 395 -20.49 10.41 12.45
CA SER A 395 -19.72 11.53 11.90
C SER A 395 -20.58 12.73 11.46
N GLY A 396 -21.87 12.47 11.17
CA GLY A 396 -22.78 13.40 10.52
C GLY A 396 -22.62 13.51 8.99
N LEU A 397 -21.78 12.68 8.36
CA LEU A 397 -21.39 12.79 6.94
C LEU A 397 -22.20 11.90 5.98
N GLY A 398 -23.16 11.12 6.49
CA GLY A 398 -24.07 10.31 5.66
C GLY A 398 -23.34 9.40 4.64
N PHE A 399 -23.89 9.33 3.43
CA PHE A 399 -23.41 8.44 2.36
C PHE A 399 -22.78 9.17 1.16
N GLY A 400 -22.43 10.46 1.29
CA GLY A 400 -21.88 11.27 0.19
C GLY A 400 -20.63 10.67 -0.48
N TRP A 401 -19.82 9.92 0.29
CA TRP A 401 -18.66 9.16 -0.17
C TRP A 401 -18.95 8.19 -1.34
N VAL A 402 -20.19 7.76 -1.53
CA VAL A 402 -20.58 6.89 -2.66
C VAL A 402 -20.50 7.67 -3.97
N GLY A 403 -20.83 8.96 -3.98
CA GLY A 403 -20.69 9.84 -5.14
C GLY A 403 -19.23 10.17 -5.48
N THR A 404 -18.38 10.36 -4.46
CA THR A 404 -16.97 10.75 -4.65
C THR A 404 -16.04 9.61 -5.04
N LEU A 405 -16.54 8.37 -5.15
CA LEU A 405 -15.82 7.22 -5.70
C LEU A 405 -15.22 7.48 -7.10
N GLY A 406 -15.87 8.35 -7.89
CA GLY A 406 -15.40 8.72 -9.24
C GLY A 406 -14.25 9.72 -9.25
N THR A 407 -14.08 10.55 -8.22
CA THR A 407 -13.25 11.77 -8.22
C THR A 407 -11.79 11.51 -8.61
N ALA A 408 -11.22 10.38 -8.15
CA ALA A 408 -9.83 10.03 -8.45
C ALA A 408 -9.56 9.85 -9.96
N ASN A 409 -10.57 9.50 -10.77
CA ASN A 409 -10.40 9.16 -12.19
C ASN A 409 -10.00 10.36 -13.08
N ALA A 410 -10.13 11.60 -12.59
CA ALA A 410 -9.69 12.79 -13.31
C ALA A 410 -8.18 12.82 -13.58
N VAL A 411 -7.39 12.21 -12.69
CA VAL A 411 -5.92 12.17 -12.82
C VAL A 411 -5.48 11.19 -13.92
N ARG A 412 -4.39 11.53 -14.62
CA ARG A 412 -3.71 10.67 -15.59
C ARG A 412 -2.39 10.15 -14.98
N SER A 413 -2.41 8.95 -14.41
CA SER A 413 -1.25 8.34 -13.76
C SER A 413 -0.35 7.59 -14.73
N TRP A 414 0.96 7.83 -14.68
CA TRP A 414 1.99 7.10 -15.43
C TRP A 414 2.19 5.65 -14.97
N MET A 415 1.92 5.33 -13.69
CA MET A 415 2.00 3.95 -13.17
C MET A 415 0.75 3.09 -13.45
N SER A 416 -0.30 3.66 -14.06
CA SER A 416 -1.52 2.93 -14.40
C SER A 416 -1.36 2.31 -15.78
N LEU A 417 -1.38 0.99 -15.89
CA LEU A 417 -1.26 0.31 -17.18
C LEU A 417 -2.35 0.73 -18.19
N PRO A 418 -3.67 0.76 -17.86
CA PRO A 418 -4.68 1.20 -18.83
C PRO A 418 -4.57 2.68 -19.20
N THR A 419 -4.12 3.55 -18.29
CA THR A 419 -3.90 4.97 -18.62
C THR A 419 -2.65 5.18 -19.46
N LEU A 420 -1.55 4.48 -19.16
CA LEU A 420 -0.34 4.51 -19.96
C LEU A 420 -0.61 4.04 -21.40
N LEU A 421 -1.36 2.94 -21.58
CA LEU A 421 -1.79 2.48 -22.90
C LEU A 421 -2.67 3.52 -23.61
N GLY A 422 -3.67 4.08 -22.93
CA GLY A 422 -4.55 5.09 -23.51
C GLY A 422 -3.83 6.37 -23.94
N VAL A 423 -2.81 6.80 -23.18
CA VAL A 423 -1.97 7.97 -23.50
C VAL A 423 -0.99 7.67 -24.63
N ILE A 424 -0.28 6.54 -24.62
CA ILE A 424 0.67 6.19 -25.69
C ILE A 424 -0.07 6.01 -27.02
N THR A 425 -1.18 5.27 -27.05
CA THR A 425 -1.96 5.07 -28.28
C THR A 425 -2.68 6.36 -28.72
N GLY A 426 -3.09 7.23 -27.79
CA GLY A 426 -3.65 8.55 -28.10
C GLY A 426 -2.63 9.50 -28.73
N PHE A 427 -1.42 9.55 -28.18
CA PHE A 427 -0.29 10.27 -28.76
C PHE A 427 0.15 9.70 -30.12
N GLY A 428 0.00 8.39 -30.32
CA GLY A 428 0.16 7.75 -31.64
C GLY A 428 -0.78 8.33 -32.70
N GLY A 429 -2.01 8.71 -32.32
CA GLY A 429 -2.94 9.43 -33.21
C GLY A 429 -2.39 10.81 -33.64
N VAL A 430 -1.75 11.54 -32.73
CA VAL A 430 -1.10 12.82 -33.03
C VAL A 430 0.08 12.63 -33.99
N LEU A 431 0.94 11.63 -33.75
CA LEU A 431 2.09 11.30 -34.61
C LEU A 431 1.67 10.87 -36.03
N LEU A 432 0.47 10.31 -36.18
CA LEU A 432 -0.09 9.87 -37.47
C LEU A 432 -0.99 10.94 -38.14
N GLY A 433 -1.11 12.14 -37.57
CA GLY A 433 -1.95 13.21 -38.11
C GLY A 433 -3.46 13.02 -37.94
N LEU A 434 -3.88 12.05 -37.12
CA LEU A 434 -5.29 11.73 -36.83
C LEU A 434 -5.86 12.59 -35.67
N GLY A 435 -4.98 13.17 -34.85
CA GLY A 435 -5.33 14.01 -33.69
C GLY A 435 -5.19 13.30 -32.34
N ASP A 436 -5.43 14.03 -31.25
CA ASP A 436 -5.37 13.43 -29.90
C ASP A 436 -6.64 12.63 -29.60
N HIS A 437 -6.48 11.30 -29.55
CA HIS A 437 -7.55 10.37 -29.19
C HIS A 437 -7.43 9.85 -27.74
N THR A 438 -6.54 10.43 -26.92
CA THR A 438 -6.28 9.97 -25.54
C THR A 438 -7.55 9.82 -24.72
N THR A 439 -8.45 10.80 -24.72
CA THR A 439 -9.69 10.74 -23.93
C THR A 439 -10.63 9.62 -24.39
N ALA A 440 -10.77 9.43 -25.71
CA ALA A 440 -11.59 8.35 -26.28
C ALA A 440 -11.00 6.97 -25.93
N LEU A 441 -9.68 6.80 -26.05
CA LEU A 441 -9.00 5.55 -25.73
C LEU A 441 -9.02 5.25 -24.23
N LEU A 442 -8.89 6.25 -23.36
CA LEU A 442 -9.07 6.09 -21.90
C LEU A 442 -10.48 5.61 -21.53
N SER A 443 -11.51 5.99 -22.29
CA SER A 443 -12.88 5.50 -22.10
C SER A 443 -13.05 4.02 -22.48
N ILE A 444 -12.10 3.44 -23.22
CA ILE A 444 -12.09 2.03 -23.65
C ILE A 444 -11.14 1.20 -22.77
N THR A 445 -9.90 1.66 -22.56
CA THR A 445 -8.88 0.89 -21.81
C THR A 445 -9.23 0.75 -20.33
N ARG A 446 -9.83 1.78 -19.71
CA ARG A 446 -10.16 1.75 -18.27
C ARG A 446 -11.29 0.75 -17.94
N PRO A 447 -12.43 0.69 -18.67
CA PRO A 447 -13.42 -0.36 -18.46
C PRO A 447 -12.92 -1.78 -18.75
N ILE A 448 -12.11 -1.97 -19.79
CA ILE A 448 -11.51 -3.29 -20.10
C ILE A 448 -10.61 -3.76 -18.95
N ALA A 449 -9.76 -2.88 -18.42
CA ALA A 449 -8.91 -3.19 -17.29
C ALA A 449 -9.70 -3.44 -15.99
N ALA A 450 -10.77 -2.68 -15.74
CA ALA A 450 -11.68 -2.92 -14.60
C ALA A 450 -12.40 -4.28 -14.71
N ALA A 451 -12.84 -4.68 -15.91
CA ALA A 451 -13.44 -5.98 -16.16
C ALA A 451 -12.42 -7.13 -15.96
N ALA A 452 -11.19 -6.97 -16.46
CA ALA A 452 -10.11 -7.92 -16.28
C ALA A 452 -9.70 -8.08 -14.81
N ALA A 453 -9.61 -6.97 -14.07
CA ALA A 453 -9.37 -6.98 -12.62
C ALA A 453 -10.50 -7.70 -11.87
N THR A 454 -11.76 -7.41 -12.20
CA THR A 454 -12.94 -8.05 -11.60
C THR A 454 -12.94 -9.56 -11.85
N LEU A 455 -12.67 -10.00 -13.09
CA LEU A 455 -12.56 -11.42 -13.43
C LEU A 455 -11.45 -12.13 -12.64
N LEU A 456 -10.30 -11.48 -12.46
CA LEU A 456 -9.18 -12.03 -11.70
C LEU A 456 -9.48 -12.08 -10.19
N VAL A 457 -10.15 -11.06 -9.63
CA VAL A 457 -10.67 -11.08 -8.26
C VAL A 457 -11.65 -12.24 -8.05
N VAL A 458 -12.63 -12.43 -8.96
CA VAL A 458 -13.59 -13.55 -8.90
C VAL A 458 -12.88 -14.90 -8.96
N ARG A 459 -11.91 -15.07 -9.86
CA ARG A 459 -11.05 -16.28 -9.91
C ARG A 459 -10.34 -16.54 -8.57
N LEU A 460 -9.77 -15.51 -7.94
CA LEU A 460 -9.05 -15.62 -6.66
C LEU A 460 -10.00 -15.91 -5.49
N LEU A 461 -11.20 -15.35 -5.48
CA LEU A 461 -12.25 -15.67 -4.49
C LEU A 461 -12.66 -17.15 -4.61
N ILE A 462 -12.86 -17.64 -5.83
CA ILE A 462 -13.19 -19.04 -6.09
C ILE A 462 -12.02 -19.97 -5.76
N ALA A 463 -10.76 -19.59 -6.02
CA ALA A 463 -9.58 -20.32 -5.58
C ALA A 463 -9.49 -20.40 -4.04
N THR A 464 -9.90 -19.34 -3.34
CA THR A 464 -9.95 -19.30 -1.86
C THR A 464 -11.05 -20.20 -1.31
N TRP A 465 -12.26 -20.10 -1.86
CA TRP A 465 -13.42 -20.92 -1.48
C TRP A 465 -13.20 -22.41 -1.73
N SER A 466 -12.62 -22.77 -2.88
CA SER A 466 -12.25 -24.16 -3.23
C SER A 466 -10.99 -24.67 -2.51
N GLY A 467 -10.37 -23.87 -1.63
CA GLY A 467 -9.24 -24.29 -0.80
C GLY A 467 -7.87 -24.29 -1.49
N ARG A 468 -7.82 -24.11 -2.82
CA ARG A 468 -6.59 -24.09 -3.63
C ARG A 468 -5.65 -22.91 -3.33
N LEU A 469 -6.14 -21.85 -2.69
CA LEU A 469 -5.34 -20.67 -2.35
C LEU A 469 -5.62 -20.18 -0.93
N HIS A 470 -4.58 -19.71 -0.25
CA HIS A 470 -4.70 -19.15 1.10
C HIS A 470 -5.27 -17.71 1.03
N PRO A 471 -6.23 -17.31 1.89
CA PRO A 471 -6.90 -16.00 1.81
C PRO A 471 -5.95 -14.80 1.80
N VAL A 472 -4.81 -14.88 2.50
CA VAL A 472 -3.79 -13.82 2.54
C VAL A 472 -3.10 -13.64 1.18
N GLY A 473 -2.70 -14.75 0.55
CA GLY A 473 -2.11 -14.73 -0.79
C GLY A 473 -3.11 -14.29 -1.86
N ALA A 474 -4.35 -14.77 -1.75
CA ALA A 474 -5.43 -14.40 -2.65
C ALA A 474 -5.77 -12.90 -2.58
N LEU A 475 -5.87 -12.33 -1.37
CA LEU A 475 -6.05 -10.89 -1.14
C LEU A 475 -4.88 -10.08 -1.72
N GLY A 476 -3.64 -10.50 -1.47
CA GLY A 476 -2.46 -9.80 -1.98
C GLY A 476 -2.34 -9.83 -3.50
N LEU A 477 -2.66 -10.97 -4.14
CA LEU A 477 -2.74 -11.08 -5.60
C LEU A 477 -3.88 -10.25 -6.18
N ALA A 478 -5.02 -10.22 -5.49
CA ALA A 478 -6.17 -9.42 -5.90
C ALA A 478 -5.87 -7.93 -5.83
N PHE A 479 -5.17 -7.44 -4.79
CA PHE A 479 -4.66 -6.07 -4.77
C PHE A 479 -3.61 -5.81 -5.84
N GLY A 480 -2.65 -6.72 -6.06
CA GLY A 480 -1.67 -6.58 -7.15
C GLY A 480 -2.35 -6.40 -8.51
N ALA A 481 -3.37 -7.22 -8.80
CA ALA A 481 -4.20 -7.12 -10.00
C ALA A 481 -5.00 -5.81 -10.06
N VAL A 482 -5.72 -5.46 -8.99
CA VAL A 482 -6.50 -4.23 -8.90
C VAL A 482 -5.62 -3.01 -9.11
N VAL A 483 -4.44 -2.94 -8.47
CA VAL A 483 -3.50 -1.83 -8.55
C VAL A 483 -2.91 -1.71 -9.97
N LEU A 484 -2.40 -2.79 -10.56
CA LEU A 484 -1.83 -2.74 -11.93
C LEU A 484 -2.86 -2.31 -12.99
N LEU A 485 -4.13 -2.69 -12.79
CA LEU A 485 -5.25 -2.40 -13.69
C LEU A 485 -6.10 -1.20 -13.26
N PHE A 486 -5.71 -0.49 -12.20
CA PHE A 486 -6.47 0.66 -11.71
C PHE A 486 -6.30 1.86 -12.65
N PRO A 487 -7.33 2.69 -12.89
CA PRO A 487 -7.21 3.87 -13.75
C PRO A 487 -6.22 4.93 -13.24
N VAL A 488 -5.94 5.00 -11.93
CA VAL A 488 -5.06 6.02 -11.32
C VAL A 488 -4.24 5.45 -10.16
N VAL A 489 -2.97 5.11 -10.41
CA VAL A 489 -2.11 4.45 -9.42
C VAL A 489 -1.12 5.44 -8.82
N GLN A 490 -1.11 5.56 -7.49
CA GLN A 490 -0.09 6.35 -6.79
C GLN A 490 1.03 5.48 -6.20
N PRO A 491 2.25 6.00 -5.98
CA PRO A 491 3.42 5.26 -5.47
C PRO A 491 3.13 4.32 -4.30
N TRP A 492 2.38 4.80 -3.31
CA TRP A 492 2.04 4.06 -2.11
C TRP A 492 0.92 3.02 -2.31
N TYR A 493 0.20 3.01 -3.44
CA TYR A 493 -0.81 1.99 -3.74
C TYR A 493 -0.16 0.61 -3.96
N LEU A 494 1.12 0.56 -4.35
CA LEU A 494 1.88 -0.70 -4.44
C LEU A 494 1.89 -1.47 -3.10
N LEU A 495 1.82 -0.76 -1.97
CA LEU A 495 1.77 -1.36 -0.63
C LEU A 495 0.50 -2.18 -0.40
N TRP A 496 -0.61 -1.87 -1.10
CA TRP A 496 -1.86 -2.62 -0.98
C TRP A 496 -1.67 -4.08 -1.40
N GLY A 497 -0.86 -4.33 -2.43
CA GLY A 497 -0.46 -5.68 -2.85
C GLY A 497 0.76 -6.19 -2.07
N ILE A 498 1.84 -5.41 -2.01
CA ILE A 498 3.14 -5.86 -1.48
C ILE A 498 3.06 -6.26 0.00
N VAL A 499 2.35 -5.51 0.85
CA VAL A 499 2.33 -5.78 2.29
C VAL A 499 1.61 -7.12 2.61
N PRO A 500 0.36 -7.38 2.17
CA PRO A 500 -0.25 -8.71 2.38
C PRO A 500 0.48 -9.83 1.62
N LEU A 501 1.04 -9.58 0.42
CA LEU A 501 1.83 -10.61 -0.28
C LEU A 501 3.11 -10.97 0.47
N ALA A 502 3.77 -10.03 1.17
CA ALA A 502 4.98 -10.32 1.95
C ALA A 502 4.75 -11.39 3.05
N ALA A 503 3.52 -11.57 3.52
CA ALA A 503 3.13 -12.63 4.45
C ALA A 503 2.78 -13.98 3.78
N TRP A 504 2.85 -14.13 2.46
CA TRP A 504 2.52 -15.38 1.77
C TRP A 504 3.46 -15.73 0.62
N ALA A 505 3.70 -14.81 -0.31
CA ALA A 505 4.59 -15.03 -1.44
C ALA A 505 6.06 -14.83 -1.01
N ASN A 506 6.87 -15.87 -1.19
CA ASN A 506 8.27 -15.90 -0.77
C ASN A 506 9.25 -16.37 -1.87
N ARG A 507 8.76 -16.81 -3.02
CA ARG A 507 9.59 -17.16 -4.18
C ARG A 507 10.18 -15.90 -4.86
N PRO A 508 11.32 -16.02 -5.58
CA PRO A 508 11.92 -14.90 -6.33
C PRO A 508 10.97 -14.21 -7.30
N LEU A 509 10.04 -14.96 -7.92
CA LEU A 509 9.05 -14.44 -8.88
C LEU A 509 8.16 -13.32 -8.32
N PHE A 510 7.90 -13.30 -7.01
CA PHE A 510 7.32 -12.14 -6.33
C PHE A 510 8.38 -11.26 -5.67
N ARG A 511 9.29 -11.86 -4.90
CA ARG A 511 10.23 -11.09 -4.06
C ARG A 511 11.13 -10.16 -4.87
N VAL A 512 11.63 -10.57 -6.04
CA VAL A 512 12.51 -9.72 -6.85
C VAL A 512 11.73 -8.55 -7.47
N PRO A 513 10.62 -8.73 -8.22
CA PRO A 513 9.82 -7.60 -8.71
C PRO A 513 9.32 -6.67 -7.60
N ALA A 514 8.84 -7.19 -6.47
CA ALA A 514 8.40 -6.36 -5.35
C ALA A 514 9.55 -5.56 -4.73
N THR A 515 10.75 -6.14 -4.65
CA THR A 515 11.95 -5.45 -4.14
C THR A 515 12.41 -4.35 -5.08
N VAL A 516 12.48 -4.64 -6.39
CA VAL A 516 12.89 -3.68 -7.43
C VAL A 516 11.88 -2.53 -7.53
N ALA A 517 10.58 -2.84 -7.59
CA ALA A 517 9.53 -1.81 -7.63
C ALA A 517 9.56 -0.91 -6.38
N SER A 518 9.73 -1.48 -5.19
CA SER A 518 9.86 -0.71 -3.95
C SER A 518 11.09 0.20 -3.97
N ALA A 519 12.26 -0.33 -4.35
CA ALA A 519 13.50 0.44 -4.43
C ALA A 519 13.40 1.59 -5.45
N VAL A 520 12.98 1.30 -6.67
CA VAL A 520 12.86 2.28 -7.76
C VAL A 520 11.84 3.36 -7.42
N VAL A 521 10.60 3.00 -7.07
CA VAL A 521 9.55 3.99 -6.80
C VAL A 521 9.89 4.86 -5.58
N SER A 522 10.62 4.32 -4.59
CA SER A 522 11.05 5.08 -3.41
C SER A 522 12.04 6.23 -3.68
N VAL A 523 12.66 6.27 -4.86
CA VAL A 523 13.61 7.34 -5.27
C VAL A 523 13.09 8.19 -6.44
N LEU A 524 11.89 7.91 -6.98
CA LEU A 524 11.31 8.65 -8.10
C LEU A 524 10.51 9.90 -7.69
N LEU A 525 10.34 10.18 -6.39
CA LEU A 525 9.55 11.33 -5.91
C LEU A 525 10.40 12.43 -5.27
N MET A 526 10.11 13.68 -5.61
CA MET A 526 10.70 14.83 -4.94
C MET A 526 10.17 14.97 -3.50
N PRO A 527 10.98 15.52 -2.56
CA PRO A 527 10.61 15.54 -1.15
C PRO A 527 9.46 16.50 -0.83
N SER A 528 9.24 17.50 -1.70
CA SER A 528 8.11 18.44 -1.68
C SER A 528 6.76 17.80 -2.00
N GLY A 529 6.74 16.59 -2.59
CA GLY A 529 5.54 15.97 -3.16
C GLY A 529 4.99 16.67 -4.42
N SER A 530 5.70 17.67 -4.96
CA SER A 530 5.29 18.42 -6.16
C SER A 530 5.62 17.68 -7.46
N GLU A 531 4.98 18.09 -8.56
CA GLU A 531 5.29 17.57 -9.90
C GLU A 531 6.76 17.74 -10.27
N ILE A 532 7.27 16.80 -11.08
CA ILE A 532 8.69 16.66 -11.39
C ILE A 532 8.87 16.92 -12.88
N THR A 533 9.66 17.93 -13.24
CA THR A 533 10.01 18.16 -14.64
C THR A 533 10.87 17.00 -15.17
N PRO A 534 10.67 16.52 -16.41
CA PRO A 534 11.35 15.31 -16.90
C PRO A 534 12.88 15.35 -16.80
N PHE A 535 13.47 16.55 -16.89
CA PHE A 535 14.91 16.77 -16.79
C PHE A 535 15.44 16.61 -15.36
N VAL A 536 14.67 17.03 -14.35
CA VAL A 536 15.00 16.79 -12.92
C VAL A 536 14.95 15.30 -12.61
N LEU A 537 14.02 14.55 -13.22
CA LEU A 537 13.94 13.09 -13.06
C LEU A 537 15.20 12.38 -13.59
N ILE A 538 15.72 12.82 -14.74
CA ILE A 538 16.99 12.32 -15.30
C ILE A 538 18.15 12.61 -14.34
N TYR A 539 18.30 13.86 -13.88
CA TYR A 539 19.37 14.20 -12.93
C TYR A 539 19.26 13.45 -11.61
N ALA A 540 18.05 13.29 -11.05
CA ALA A 540 17.82 12.51 -9.84
C ALA A 540 18.23 11.03 -10.02
N ALA A 541 17.94 10.43 -11.19
CA ALA A 541 18.38 9.09 -11.52
C ALA A 541 19.91 9.00 -11.66
N THR A 542 20.56 9.93 -12.36
CA THR A 542 22.03 9.96 -12.50
C THR A 542 22.73 10.13 -11.15
N ILE A 543 22.27 11.06 -10.31
CA ILE A 543 22.82 11.29 -8.97
C ILE A 543 22.58 10.07 -8.07
N THR A 544 21.41 9.42 -8.17
CA THR A 544 21.12 8.16 -7.45
C THR A 544 22.08 7.04 -7.86
N ILE A 545 22.28 6.82 -9.16
CA ILE A 545 23.21 5.80 -9.68
C ILE A 545 24.64 6.07 -9.21
N LEU A 546 25.11 7.31 -9.34
CA LEU A 546 26.45 7.72 -8.88
C LEU A 546 26.61 7.53 -7.36
N THR A 547 25.59 7.91 -6.57
CA THR A 547 25.54 7.72 -5.12
C THR A 547 25.62 6.24 -4.74
N CYS A 548 24.82 5.39 -5.39
CA CYS A 548 24.87 3.94 -5.20
C CYS A 548 26.27 3.39 -5.46
N LEU A 549 26.88 3.73 -6.61
CA LEU A 549 28.21 3.29 -7.00
C LEU A 549 29.28 3.75 -6.00
N LEU A 550 29.32 5.04 -5.66
CA LEU A 550 30.29 5.61 -4.72
C LEU A 550 30.16 4.98 -3.33
N MET A 551 28.94 4.81 -2.82
CA MET A 551 28.73 4.22 -1.49
C MET A 551 29.06 2.73 -1.46
N ILE A 552 28.73 1.96 -2.51
CA ILE A 552 29.16 0.57 -2.66
C ILE A 552 30.70 0.49 -2.68
N LEU A 553 31.37 1.34 -3.45
CA LEU A 553 32.84 1.37 -3.55
C LEU A 553 33.51 1.75 -2.23
N ALA A 554 33.00 2.77 -1.52
CA ALA A 554 33.52 3.20 -0.23
C ALA A 554 33.32 2.15 0.87
N THR A 555 32.16 1.49 0.88
CA THR A 555 31.79 0.54 1.94
C THR A 555 32.02 -0.94 1.56
N ARG A 556 32.65 -1.25 0.42
CA ARG A 556 32.93 -2.62 -0.06
C ARG A 556 33.68 -3.52 0.91
N LYS A 557 34.43 -2.95 1.85
CA LYS A 557 35.16 -3.67 2.93
C LYS A 557 34.39 -3.74 4.25
N SER A 558 33.37 -2.91 4.45
CA SER A 558 32.70 -2.71 5.75
C SER A 558 31.24 -3.19 5.80
N LEU A 559 30.57 -3.28 4.64
CA LEU A 559 29.19 -3.74 4.46
C LEU A 559 29.11 -4.95 3.51
N PRO A 560 28.14 -5.86 3.68
CA PRO A 560 28.13 -7.17 3.02
C PRO A 560 27.48 -7.14 1.62
N TRP A 561 27.98 -6.28 0.73
CA TRP A 561 27.49 -6.15 -0.65
C TRP A 561 27.64 -7.43 -1.47
N ARG A 562 28.74 -8.17 -1.26
CA ARG A 562 28.98 -9.47 -1.90
C ARG A 562 28.20 -10.57 -1.18
N LEU A 563 27.74 -11.56 -1.95
CA LEU A 563 27.38 -12.88 -1.41
C LEU A 563 28.68 -13.60 -1.04
N ASP A 564 28.65 -14.42 0.02
CA ASP A 564 29.79 -15.29 0.33
C ASP A 564 29.67 -16.53 -0.57
N GLU A 565 30.63 -16.71 -1.48
CA GLU A 565 30.64 -17.78 -2.49
C GLU A 565 30.53 -19.18 -1.87
N SER A 566 31.02 -19.33 -0.64
CA SER A 566 30.88 -20.53 0.21
C SER A 566 29.43 -20.99 0.43
N GLY A 567 28.45 -20.07 0.35
CA GLY A 567 27.03 -20.41 0.42
C GLY A 567 26.49 -20.98 -0.89
N ALA A 568 26.85 -20.36 -2.02
CA ALA A 568 26.40 -20.80 -3.34
C ALA A 568 26.98 -22.17 -3.73
N ALA A 569 28.24 -22.45 -3.36
CA ALA A 569 28.84 -23.77 -3.53
C ALA A 569 28.12 -24.87 -2.73
N ALA A 570 27.62 -24.56 -1.53
CA ALA A 570 26.86 -25.49 -0.70
C ALA A 570 25.43 -25.72 -1.21
N GLU A 571 24.79 -24.69 -1.81
CA GLU A 571 23.46 -24.82 -2.40
C GLU A 571 23.47 -25.58 -3.74
N ALA A 572 24.59 -25.53 -4.48
CA ALA A 572 24.84 -26.39 -5.64
C ALA A 572 25.15 -27.86 -5.24
N ALA A 573 25.74 -28.07 -4.07
CA ALA A 573 26.03 -29.39 -3.50
C ALA A 573 24.80 -30.00 -2.79
N GLY A 574 23.77 -30.35 -3.58
CA GLY A 574 22.56 -31.01 -3.07
C GLY A 574 22.82 -32.36 -2.38
N PRO A 575 21.83 -32.95 -1.67
CA PRO A 575 22.04 -34.06 -0.70
C PRO A 575 22.51 -35.42 -1.24
N PHE A 576 22.96 -35.52 -2.49
CA PHE A 576 23.34 -36.76 -3.16
C PHE A 576 24.85 -37.09 -3.14
N ALA A 577 25.67 -36.25 -2.49
CA ALA A 577 27.13 -36.30 -2.59
C ALA A 577 27.86 -36.96 -1.39
N SER A 578 27.32 -38.04 -0.78
CA SER A 578 28.05 -38.80 0.25
C SER A 578 27.72 -40.29 0.37
N THR A 579 27.31 -40.96 -0.71
CA THR A 579 27.06 -42.42 -0.73
C THR A 579 27.71 -43.13 -1.91
N LYS A 580 29.03 -42.92 -2.08
CA LYS A 580 29.94 -43.81 -2.79
C LYS A 580 31.32 -43.73 -2.13
N ASP A 581 31.57 -44.68 -1.23
CA ASP A 581 32.84 -45.40 -1.06
C ASP A 581 32.83 -46.18 0.27
N ARG A 582 32.44 -47.46 0.16
CA ARG A 582 32.80 -48.51 1.11
C ARG A 582 33.01 -49.78 0.29
N PRO A 583 34.23 -50.36 0.26
CA PRO A 583 34.46 -51.62 -0.45
C PRO A 583 33.72 -52.75 0.25
N GLU A 584 33.28 -53.73 -0.54
CA GLU A 584 32.65 -54.94 -0.03
C GLU A 584 33.66 -55.80 0.75
N SER A 585 33.21 -56.42 1.84
CA SER A 585 33.94 -57.52 2.48
C SER A 585 32.98 -58.69 2.66
N THR A 586 33.42 -59.87 2.22
CA THR A 586 32.62 -61.10 2.19
C THR A 586 32.80 -61.89 3.50
N GLY A 587 31.71 -62.45 4.03
CA GLY A 587 31.75 -63.26 5.25
C GLY A 587 30.39 -63.85 5.61
N ARG A 588 30.37 -65.14 5.96
CA ARG A 588 29.14 -65.90 6.33
C ARG A 588 28.71 -65.63 7.79
N PRO A 589 27.47 -66.00 8.18
CA PRO A 589 26.86 -65.60 9.46
C PRO A 589 27.22 -66.55 10.62
N ASP A 590 26.93 -66.15 11.86
CA ASP A 590 26.23 -67.05 12.80
C ASP A 590 25.55 -66.38 14.02
N ALA A 591 24.63 -67.14 14.63
CA ALA A 591 24.17 -67.19 16.03
C ALA A 591 23.97 -65.93 16.94
N ALA A 592 22.68 -65.64 17.20
CA ALA A 592 22.03 -65.69 18.54
C ALA A 592 22.32 -64.62 19.65
N ALA A 593 21.68 -64.87 20.81
CA ALA A 593 21.64 -64.15 22.11
C ALA A 593 20.57 -63.04 22.30
N GLN A 594 19.93 -63.06 23.48
CA GLN A 594 18.75 -62.25 23.87
C GLN A 594 19.07 -61.32 25.08
N ARG A 595 18.13 -60.41 25.39
CA ARG A 595 17.83 -59.81 26.72
C ARG A 595 18.86 -58.82 27.32
N PRO A 596 18.49 -58.06 28.40
CA PRO A 596 17.14 -57.66 28.87
C PRO A 596 16.99 -56.14 29.17
N GLU A 597 15.77 -55.73 29.55
CA GLU A 597 15.49 -54.43 30.18
C GLU A 597 15.88 -54.38 31.68
N THR A 598 16.33 -53.21 32.15
CA THR A 598 16.16 -52.65 33.52
C THR A 598 16.32 -51.12 33.44
N GLY A 599 15.83 -50.26 34.34
CA GLY A 599 14.91 -50.48 35.47
C GLY A 599 15.16 -49.50 36.64
N SER A 600 14.23 -48.57 36.91
CA SER A 600 14.27 -47.60 38.03
C SER A 600 15.34 -46.47 37.90
N ASN A 601 15.36 -45.36 38.67
CA ASN A 601 14.58 -44.96 39.86
C ASN A 601 14.35 -43.42 39.96
N ARG A 602 13.63 -42.96 41.01
CA ARG A 602 13.24 -41.58 41.33
C ARG A 602 14.28 -40.77 42.12
N SER A 603 14.36 -39.44 41.87
CA SER A 603 14.33 -38.33 42.87
C SER A 603 14.65 -37.01 42.13
N ALA A 604 13.95 -35.87 42.22
CA ALA A 604 13.27 -35.17 43.33
C ALA A 604 14.22 -34.42 44.28
N HIS A 605 14.41 -33.11 44.05
CA HIS A 605 14.86 -32.13 45.04
C HIS A 605 14.30 -30.73 44.70
N LEU A 606 13.96 -29.95 45.73
CA LEU A 606 13.26 -28.66 45.63
C LEU A 606 13.63 -27.77 46.84
N VAL A 607 14.33 -26.66 46.60
CA VAL A 607 14.79 -25.61 47.55
C VAL A 607 15.02 -24.35 46.66
N THR A 608 14.33 -23.20 46.72
CA THR A 608 14.13 -22.15 47.78
C THR A 608 15.42 -21.40 48.15
N ASP A 609 15.53 -20.06 48.24
CA ASP A 609 14.66 -18.90 47.91
C ASP A 609 15.54 -17.60 47.96
N SER A 610 14.95 -16.39 48.03
CA SER A 610 15.59 -15.07 48.28
C SER A 610 16.28 -14.43 47.04
N THR A 611 16.18 -13.14 46.68
CA THR A 611 16.05 -11.82 47.37
C THR A 611 17.34 -11.33 48.07
N ALA A 612 17.75 -10.04 48.08
CA ALA A 612 17.10 -8.79 47.66
C ALA A 612 18.12 -7.64 47.28
N THR A 613 17.58 -6.44 47.00
CA THR A 613 18.15 -5.07 47.24
C THR A 613 19.40 -4.53 46.52
N SER A 614 19.16 -3.59 45.59
CA SER A 614 19.67 -2.19 45.51
C SER A 614 21.09 -1.77 45.94
N GLY A 615 21.73 -0.93 45.10
CA GLY A 615 22.83 -0.03 45.49
C GLY A 615 23.04 1.13 44.49
N PHE A 616 23.19 2.36 45.00
CA PHE A 616 23.55 3.56 44.21
C PHE A 616 25.08 3.72 44.12
N GLY A 617 25.57 4.43 43.11
CA GLY A 617 26.99 4.79 43.02
C GLY A 617 27.30 5.72 41.84
N ALA A 618 27.48 7.01 42.13
CA ALA A 618 28.05 7.99 41.20
C ALA A 618 29.46 8.38 41.66
N THR A 619 30.35 8.68 40.72
CA THR A 619 31.65 9.31 41.02
C THR A 619 32.10 10.11 39.79
N GLU A 620 32.76 11.22 40.04
CA GLU A 620 32.98 12.30 39.06
C GLU A 620 34.46 12.67 38.95
N ALA A 621 34.81 13.31 37.82
CA ALA A 621 36.04 14.08 37.57
C ALA A 621 37.43 13.43 37.83
N ARG A 622 38.23 13.37 36.75
CA ARG A 622 39.53 14.04 36.79
C ARG A 622 39.92 14.61 35.42
N THR A 623 40.43 15.83 35.44
CA THR A 623 40.90 16.62 34.29
C THR A 623 42.42 16.61 34.18
N THR A 624 42.92 16.70 32.95
CA THR A 624 44.22 17.30 32.62
C THR A 624 44.09 17.97 31.27
N ASN A 625 44.31 19.29 31.21
CA ASN A 625 44.65 19.96 29.96
C ASN A 625 46.14 19.67 29.65
N ASP A 626 46.54 19.88 28.38
CA ASP A 626 47.49 20.93 28.01
C ASP A 626 48.09 20.66 26.61
N LEU A 627 47.90 21.61 25.69
CA LEU A 627 48.95 22.30 24.93
C LEU A 627 48.37 22.98 23.67
N GLU A 628 48.59 24.28 23.55
CA GLU A 628 48.34 25.06 22.34
C GLU A 628 49.60 25.13 21.44
N SER A 629 49.51 25.91 20.36
CA SER A 629 50.63 26.41 19.52
C SER A 629 51.36 25.40 18.62
N ILE A 630 50.91 25.32 17.35
CA ILE A 630 51.78 25.54 16.19
C ILE A 630 51.02 26.46 15.23
N GLU A 631 51.66 27.56 14.82
CA GLU A 631 51.13 28.53 13.84
C GLU A 631 52.08 28.66 12.63
N ALA A 632 51.61 29.38 11.60
CA ALA A 632 52.41 30.06 10.57
C ALA A 632 53.28 29.22 9.60
N SER A 633 52.65 28.67 8.54
CA SER A 633 53.09 28.81 7.13
C SER A 633 52.04 28.19 6.18
N ALA A 634 51.75 28.71 4.98
CA ALA A 634 52.36 29.83 4.26
C ALA A 634 51.29 30.74 3.58
N THR A 635 51.70 31.95 3.19
CA THR A 635 50.86 32.98 2.54
C THR A 635 51.14 33.09 1.04
N THR A 636 50.41 33.98 0.35
CA THR A 636 50.44 34.37 -1.08
C THR A 636 49.62 33.48 -2.05
N GLY A 637 48.82 34.07 -2.95
CA GLY A 637 48.52 35.50 -3.10
C GLY A 637 47.48 35.84 -4.18
N PHE A 638 47.15 37.14 -4.28
CA PHE A 638 46.19 37.78 -5.20
C PHE A 638 44.71 37.35 -5.05
N GLY A 639 43.73 38.25 -5.12
CA GLY A 639 43.76 39.72 -5.20
C GLY A 639 42.35 40.30 -5.06
N ALA A 640 42.21 41.52 -4.56
CA ALA A 640 40.90 42.14 -4.28
C ALA A 640 40.41 43.06 -5.41
N ALA A 641 39.09 43.12 -5.63
CA ALA A 641 38.44 44.13 -6.47
C ALA A 641 36.97 44.36 -6.06
N ASP A 642 36.63 45.63 -5.81
CA ASP A 642 35.31 46.24 -5.53
C ASP A 642 35.53 47.78 -5.66
N PRO A 643 34.54 48.66 -5.94
CA PRO A 643 33.14 48.46 -6.33
C PRO A 643 32.73 49.16 -7.66
N SER A 644 31.44 49.04 -8.00
CA SER A 644 30.59 50.06 -8.67
C SER A 644 31.11 50.85 -9.90
N ALA A 645 30.64 50.49 -11.11
CA ALA A 645 30.28 51.46 -12.18
C ALA A 645 29.58 50.80 -13.40
N ALA A 646 28.24 50.96 -13.54
CA ALA A 646 27.51 50.89 -14.83
C ALA A 646 26.05 51.34 -14.62
N SER A 647 25.58 52.34 -15.38
CA SER A 647 24.23 52.92 -15.24
C SER A 647 23.53 53.16 -16.58
N GLY A 648 22.22 52.90 -16.65
CA GLY A 648 21.37 53.11 -17.84
C GLY A 648 20.92 51.76 -18.44
N PHE A 649 19.68 51.60 -18.92
CA PHE A 649 18.76 52.60 -19.49
C PHE A 649 17.30 52.43 -18.98
N ARG A 650 16.39 53.32 -19.38
CA ARG A 650 14.95 53.30 -19.00
C ARG A 650 14.04 52.83 -20.15
N SER A 651 12.93 52.19 -19.77
CA SER A 651 11.58 52.20 -20.38
C SER A 651 11.40 52.31 -21.91
N THR A 652 10.58 51.41 -22.47
CA THR A 652 9.41 51.80 -23.27
C THR A 652 8.30 50.74 -23.18
N ASP A 653 7.06 51.23 -23.17
CA ASP A 653 5.82 50.48 -23.42
C ASP A 653 5.26 51.03 -24.74
N PRO A 654 4.65 50.20 -25.62
CA PRO A 654 3.50 50.73 -26.37
C PRO A 654 2.37 49.71 -26.62
N SER A 655 1.15 50.16 -26.35
CA SER A 655 -0.11 49.59 -26.86
C SER A 655 -0.54 50.21 -28.20
N ALA A 656 -1.33 49.49 -29.01
CA ALA A 656 -1.92 49.89 -30.30
C ALA A 656 -0.90 50.04 -31.47
N THR A 657 -1.20 49.78 -32.76
CA THR A 657 -2.39 49.26 -33.51
C THR A 657 -1.85 48.60 -34.81
N THR A 658 -2.52 47.80 -35.65
CA THR A 658 -3.95 47.49 -35.92
C THR A 658 -4.06 45.96 -36.22
N GLY A 659 -4.91 45.32 -37.06
CA GLY A 659 -6.03 45.68 -37.95
C GLY A 659 -6.25 44.60 -39.04
N PHE A 660 -7.47 44.52 -39.62
CA PHE A 660 -7.95 43.50 -40.58
C PHE A 660 -8.01 42.04 -40.04
N GLY A 661 -9.06 41.25 -40.26
CA GLY A 661 -10.39 41.57 -40.84
C GLY A 661 -11.33 40.36 -40.83
N SER A 662 -12.64 40.60 -40.91
CA SER A 662 -13.69 39.59 -41.17
C SER A 662 -14.44 39.96 -42.46
N PRO A 663 -15.20 39.03 -43.06
CA PRO A 663 -16.65 39.06 -42.77
C PRO A 663 -17.38 37.69 -42.74
N ASP A 664 -18.58 37.76 -42.13
CA ASP A 664 -19.85 37.06 -42.42
C ASP A 664 -20.16 35.57 -42.10
N ALA A 665 -21.26 35.46 -41.33
CA ALA A 665 -22.41 34.54 -41.43
C ALA A 665 -22.29 33.04 -41.02
N GLY A 666 -23.20 32.61 -40.13
CA GLY A 666 -23.31 31.20 -39.71
C GLY A 666 -24.31 30.87 -38.58
N ALA A 667 -25.58 31.29 -38.71
CA ALA A 667 -26.78 30.82 -37.99
C ALA A 667 -26.69 30.33 -36.51
N ALA A 668 -27.42 31.01 -35.61
CA ALA A 668 -27.86 30.44 -34.34
C ALA A 668 -29.23 29.75 -34.49
N THR A 669 -29.46 28.64 -33.78
CA THR A 669 -30.75 27.93 -33.76
C THR A 669 -31.11 27.55 -32.33
N ALA A 670 -32.26 28.03 -31.84
CA ALA A 670 -32.86 27.59 -30.59
C ALA A 670 -33.82 26.40 -30.83
N LEU A 671 -34.07 25.60 -29.80
CA LEU A 671 -35.16 24.61 -29.80
C LEU A 671 -35.79 24.58 -28.40
N ALA A 672 -37.12 24.64 -28.37
CA ALA A 672 -37.88 25.04 -27.19
C ALA A 672 -38.27 23.86 -26.28
N ALA A 673 -38.55 24.18 -25.01
CA ALA A 673 -39.32 23.31 -24.13
C ALA A 673 -40.81 23.32 -24.54
N THR A 674 -41.53 22.25 -24.21
CA THR A 674 -42.98 22.13 -24.37
C THR A 674 -43.67 22.17 -23.01
N GLU A 675 -44.61 23.10 -22.84
CA GLU A 675 -45.46 23.20 -21.66
C GLU A 675 -46.73 22.34 -21.78
N SER A 676 -47.39 22.10 -20.64
CA SER A 676 -48.77 21.64 -20.58
C SER A 676 -49.52 22.46 -19.52
N THR A 677 -50.47 23.27 -19.99
CA THR A 677 -51.48 23.98 -19.18
C THR A 677 -52.55 22.97 -18.71
N ALA A 678 -53.46 23.23 -17.74
CA ALA A 678 -53.90 24.44 -17.03
C ALA A 678 -54.26 24.04 -15.55
N THR A 679 -54.92 24.81 -14.65
CA THR A 679 -55.81 25.99 -14.76
C THR A 679 -55.91 26.75 -13.43
N ASP A 680 -56.16 28.07 -13.51
CA ASP A 680 -56.70 29.06 -12.56
C ASP A 680 -57.03 28.70 -11.09
N ALA A 681 -56.57 29.54 -10.13
CA ALA A 681 -57.42 30.59 -9.51
C ALA A 681 -56.71 31.32 -8.33
N GLU A 682 -56.85 32.66 -8.25
CA GLU A 682 -56.54 33.49 -7.07
C GLU A 682 -57.85 34.19 -6.61
N PRO A 683 -57.97 34.70 -5.37
CA PRO A 683 -57.81 36.16 -5.23
C PRO A 683 -57.32 36.72 -3.86
N ALA A 684 -56.63 37.86 -3.95
CA ALA A 684 -56.75 39.06 -3.10
C ALA A 684 -56.13 39.10 -1.67
N VAL A 685 -55.57 40.30 -1.37
CA VAL A 685 -55.02 40.77 -0.09
C VAL A 685 -56.00 41.81 0.53
N PRO A 686 -55.86 42.23 1.82
CA PRO A 686 -55.16 43.51 2.01
C PRO A 686 -54.30 43.65 3.29
N ALA A 687 -53.25 44.46 3.10
CA ALA A 687 -52.24 44.97 4.02
C ALA A 687 -52.66 45.51 5.41
N THR A 688 -51.67 45.55 6.31
CA THR A 688 -51.47 46.66 7.26
C THR A 688 -50.08 47.27 7.10
N ARG A 689 -49.99 48.61 7.02
CA ARG A 689 -48.71 49.37 7.02
C ARG A 689 -48.30 49.75 8.44
N SER A 690 -46.99 49.91 8.66
CA SER A 690 -46.45 50.91 9.58
C SER A 690 -45.16 51.48 8.98
N THR A 691 -44.87 52.76 9.23
CA THR A 691 -43.79 53.50 8.56
C THR A 691 -43.02 54.42 9.51
N ALA A 692 -41.70 54.27 9.48
CA ALA A 692 -40.67 55.30 9.66
C ALA A 692 -40.83 56.37 10.75
N ARG A 693 -39.98 56.28 11.78
CA ARG A 693 -39.06 57.34 12.28
C ARG A 693 -37.99 56.69 13.17
N GLY A 694 -36.79 57.25 13.34
CA GLY A 694 -36.27 58.48 12.72
C GLY A 694 -35.70 59.50 13.71
N GLU A 695 -34.91 59.03 14.68
CA GLU A 695 -33.90 59.75 15.47
C GLU A 695 -32.66 58.84 15.60
#